data_AF-A0AAW0C8J9-F1
#
_entry.id   AF-A0AAW0C8J9-F1
#
_cell.length_a   1.000
_cell.length_b   1.000
_cell.length_c   1.000
_cell.angle_alpha   90.00
_cell.angle_beta   90.00
_cell.angle_gamma   90.00
#
_symmetry.space_group_name_H-M   'P 1'
#
loop_
_entity.id
_entity.type
_entity.pdbx_description
1 polymer ?
#
loop_
_entity_poly.entity_id
_entity_poly.type
_entity_poly.pdbx_seq_one_letter_code
_entity_poly.pdbx_strand_id
1 'polypeptide(L)'
;MTRSEGVDHLNIVSWTGHAIAGDCHIPSVWDEGRKVAKQILAKLRFPQESYDYAMIFANPEIDMLRPFGDGKYPGVESDIDRSIVLSTPTSTATSATPPSSSLPFSSTPSPATSSSPSTLTPFATTALVSPSTSSSHSASISTITAASDAPSETAATPDPDDDMEDQSEGITFEETLDDVPELVLPSGRGIDPNDYISVEVKWVHKQRICRVVFNADFEPKSTERLKRVRGHTKVNSKKRDDVNPEALLGDNTFIVGDPFFILLRTDQTLSLAVVRSTAIHEDGVSRGSILAPTIRNPQAKVKLSGQILSLTMVPTLDDNLPESDSALVQPRSAFALNSPPPGPTCEEKSPWSWIWNGRFMKVDSAIAGTKQTTEKVVIISVPGALTELVNHRPVDAVSRLGQRAYEINSEGRSWELDDGPMGAVCELLWDVVVKEKIALTSIASVKKSADFPYAFDNGNPALVCRDGTQQLVQQHDSKVQRVCHLCGHRPKGTNEWRAHISTHVLRSIRRVSETLHIPVGESLPCGLCASSGKPECEVALLTKGSTTHVETNCAMVVNITYKSAEHGSKATPCRNVPVVCKLCYPDEPRPEYASPLNPGGARLPHEVWESMKVEEAEELALGIPKVSIPAVFAEIAAPNEGVDRSNVVGRKRAKKNNVATGPRKTSKKVVS
;
A
#
# COMPACT_ATOMS: atom_id res chain seq x y z
N MET A 1 -16.45 -9.01 12.87
CA MET A 1 -16.15 -8.48 14.22
C MET A 1 -14.76 -7.84 14.20
N THR A 2 -14.70 -6.53 14.20
CA THR A 2 -13.48 -5.75 14.45
C THR A 2 -13.63 -5.12 15.83
N ARG A 3 -12.93 -5.66 16.82
CA ARG A 3 -12.91 -5.08 18.17
C ARG A 3 -11.93 -3.90 18.19
N SER A 4 -12.39 -2.74 18.64
CA SER A 4 -11.52 -1.72 19.21
C SER A 4 -10.81 -2.33 20.43
N GLU A 5 -9.49 -2.14 20.54
CA GLU A 5 -8.75 -2.52 21.75
C GLU A 5 -8.90 -1.40 22.77
N GLY A 6 -9.52 -1.70 23.91
CA GLY A 6 -9.52 -0.81 25.07
C GLY A 6 -8.10 -0.64 25.61
N VAL A 7 -7.76 0.58 26.02
CA VAL A 7 -6.43 0.96 26.52
C VAL A 7 -6.31 0.56 27.99
N ASP A 8 -6.13 -0.73 28.27
CA ASP A 8 -6.11 -1.23 29.66
C ASP A 8 -5.08 -2.35 29.93
N HIS A 9 -3.94 -2.33 29.26
CA HIS A 9 -2.88 -3.33 29.47
C HIS A 9 -1.49 -2.68 29.59
N LEU A 10 -1.07 -2.48 30.85
CA LEU A 10 0.26 -2.01 31.26
C LEU A 10 1.38 -2.84 30.59
N ASN A 11 2.47 -2.16 30.23
CA ASN A 11 3.63 -2.81 29.61
C ASN A 11 4.48 -3.50 30.68
N ILE A 12 4.79 -4.79 30.50
CA ILE A 12 5.63 -5.55 31.44
C ILE A 12 7.06 -4.99 31.52
N VAL A 13 7.54 -4.35 30.45
CA VAL A 13 8.87 -3.72 30.39
C VAL A 13 8.90 -2.40 31.18
N SER A 14 7.77 -1.72 31.37
CA SER A 14 7.67 -0.55 32.26
C SER A 14 7.51 -0.93 33.74
N TRP A 15 7.51 -2.22 34.09
CA TRP A 15 7.31 -2.67 35.46
C TRP A 15 8.65 -2.83 36.18
N THR A 16 9.17 -1.72 36.73
CA THR A 16 10.39 -1.71 37.54
C THR A 16 10.06 -2.09 38.99
N GLY A 17 10.00 -3.40 39.28
CA GLY A 17 9.80 -3.89 40.64
C GLY A 17 9.59 -5.40 40.76
N HIS A 18 9.66 -5.92 41.98
CA HIS A 18 9.36 -7.33 42.25
C HIS A 18 7.84 -7.57 42.20
N ALA A 19 7.36 -8.18 41.12
CA ALA A 19 5.96 -8.57 40.95
C ALA A 19 5.59 -9.85 41.73
N ILE A 20 6.05 -9.96 42.98
CA ILE A 20 5.73 -11.07 43.90
C ILE A 20 4.58 -10.62 44.79
N ALA A 21 3.49 -11.40 44.80
CA ALA A 21 2.34 -11.14 45.66
C ALA A 21 2.76 -11.29 47.14
N GLY A 22 2.82 -10.17 47.87
CA GLY A 22 3.26 -10.10 49.27
C GLY A 22 4.39 -9.09 49.50
N ASP A 23 5.25 -8.83 48.51
CA ASP A 23 6.42 -7.95 48.66
C ASP A 23 6.11 -6.45 48.43
N CYS A 24 4.89 -6.10 48.01
CA CYS A 24 4.49 -4.72 47.74
C CYS A 24 4.03 -4.00 49.02
N HIS A 25 4.90 -3.19 49.62
CA HIS A 25 4.49 -2.27 50.69
C HIS A 25 3.77 -1.04 50.10
N ILE A 26 2.45 -1.16 49.93
CA ILE A 26 1.58 -0.19 49.25
C ILE A 26 1.82 1.28 49.69
N PRO A 27 1.93 1.63 50.99
CA PRO A 27 2.18 3.02 51.40
C PRO A 27 3.50 3.59 50.87
N SER A 28 4.57 2.79 50.82
CA SER A 28 5.87 3.23 50.32
C SER A 28 5.87 3.43 48.81
N VAL A 29 5.25 2.49 48.07
CA VAL A 29 5.12 2.59 46.60
C VAL A 29 4.25 3.78 46.21
N TRP A 30 3.18 4.03 46.97
CA TRP A 30 2.34 5.23 46.82
C TRP A 30 3.15 6.51 47.05
N ASP A 31 3.89 6.60 48.16
CA ASP A 31 4.69 7.77 48.51
C ASP A 31 5.82 8.05 47.50
N GLU A 32 6.45 7.02 46.97
CA GLU A 32 7.48 7.13 45.94
C GLU A 32 6.89 7.57 44.60
N GLY A 33 5.84 6.90 44.13
CA GLY A 33 5.12 7.28 42.90
C GLY A 33 4.59 8.72 42.98
N ARG A 34 4.06 9.13 44.13
CA ARG A 34 3.62 10.50 44.42
C ARG A 34 4.76 11.52 44.35
N LYS A 35 5.96 11.20 44.86
CA LYS A 35 7.16 12.06 44.74
C LYS A 35 7.61 12.18 43.28
N VAL A 36 7.68 11.07 42.55
CA VAL A 36 8.06 11.05 41.12
C VAL A 36 7.07 11.87 40.29
N ALA A 37 5.76 11.69 40.51
CA ALA A 37 4.73 12.47 39.84
C ALA A 37 4.83 13.97 40.14
N LYS A 38 5.04 14.37 41.42
CA LYS A 38 5.32 15.78 41.77
C LYS A 38 6.54 16.33 41.01
N GLN A 39 7.63 15.57 40.89
CA GLN A 39 8.82 16.01 40.16
C GLN A 39 8.57 16.17 38.65
N ILE A 40 7.81 15.27 38.03
CA ILE A 40 7.45 15.36 36.60
C ILE A 40 6.55 16.57 36.36
N LEU A 41 5.48 16.74 37.15
CA LEU A 41 4.52 17.83 36.98
C LEU A 41 5.13 19.22 37.27
N ALA A 42 6.05 19.31 38.23
CA ALA A 42 6.85 20.51 38.46
C ALA A 42 7.77 20.85 37.26
N LYS A 43 8.43 19.86 36.66
CA LYS A 43 9.25 20.05 35.44
C LYS A 43 8.40 20.50 34.23
N LEU A 44 7.13 20.14 34.20
CA LEU A 44 6.17 20.53 33.16
C LEU A 44 5.51 21.90 33.41
N ARG A 45 5.95 22.67 34.41
CA ARG A 45 5.47 24.03 34.74
C ARG A 45 3.96 24.15 35.08
N PHE A 46 3.32 23.07 35.53
CA PHE A 46 1.98 23.18 36.08
C PHE A 46 1.96 24.07 37.34
N PRO A 47 0.83 24.72 37.68
CA PRO A 47 0.66 25.39 38.97
C PRO A 47 0.81 24.39 40.13
N GLN A 48 1.55 24.72 41.18
CA GLN A 48 1.83 23.79 42.30
C GLN A 48 0.55 23.22 42.94
N GLU A 49 -0.48 24.06 43.05
CA GLU A 49 -1.84 23.72 43.50
C GLU A 49 -2.50 22.57 42.72
N SER A 50 -2.19 22.40 41.42
CA SER A 50 -2.77 21.36 40.57
C SER A 50 -2.17 19.96 40.76
N TYR A 51 -1.04 19.85 41.49
CA TYR A 51 -0.41 18.56 41.81
C TYR A 51 0.05 18.45 43.27
N ASP A 52 -0.37 19.35 44.15
CA ASP A 52 -0.20 19.12 45.58
C ASP A 52 -1.27 18.16 46.11
N TYR A 53 -0.97 16.86 45.97
CA TYR A 53 -1.79 15.77 46.48
C TYR A 53 -2.22 15.93 47.95
N ALA A 54 -1.46 16.63 48.80
CA ALA A 54 -1.87 16.87 50.19
C ALA A 54 -3.05 17.86 50.28
N MET A 55 -3.08 18.85 49.40
CA MET A 55 -4.18 19.82 49.31
C MET A 55 -5.37 19.25 48.52
N ILE A 56 -5.11 18.52 47.44
CA ILE A 56 -6.14 17.87 46.62
C ILE A 56 -6.94 16.86 47.47
N PHE A 57 -6.25 15.96 48.19
CA PHE A 57 -6.91 14.96 49.04
C PHE A 57 -7.26 15.48 50.46
N ALA A 58 -7.07 16.77 50.74
CA ALA A 58 -7.68 17.39 51.92
C ALA A 58 -9.19 17.64 51.73
N ASN A 59 -9.68 17.67 50.49
CA ASN A 59 -11.12 17.65 50.21
C ASN A 59 -11.65 16.20 50.30
N PRO A 60 -12.53 15.86 51.25
CA PRO A 60 -13.06 14.51 51.43
C PRO A 60 -13.99 14.05 50.28
N GLU A 61 -14.40 14.94 49.38
CA GLU A 61 -15.18 14.59 48.19
C GLU A 61 -14.31 14.03 47.04
N ILE A 62 -12.98 14.21 47.09
CA ILE A 62 -12.06 13.77 46.04
C ILE A 62 -11.50 12.37 46.37
N ASP A 63 -12.08 11.35 45.74
CA ASP A 63 -11.55 9.99 45.76
C ASP A 63 -10.65 9.76 44.54
N MET A 64 -9.39 9.37 44.76
CA MET A 64 -8.43 9.07 43.69
C MET A 64 -8.91 8.00 42.70
N LEU A 65 -9.64 6.98 43.17
CA LEU A 65 -10.16 5.91 42.32
C LEU A 65 -11.43 6.34 41.56
N ARG A 66 -12.03 7.47 41.96
CA ARG A 66 -13.28 8.02 41.42
C ARG A 66 -13.14 9.56 41.30
N PRO A 67 -12.17 10.06 40.49
CA PRO A 67 -11.73 11.46 40.53
C PRO A 67 -12.79 12.46 40.02
N PHE A 68 -13.88 11.97 39.44
CA PHE A 68 -15.04 12.76 38.98
C PHE A 68 -16.19 12.77 39.99
N GLY A 69 -15.99 12.21 41.19
CA GLY A 69 -17.03 12.03 42.20
C GLY A 69 -17.97 10.86 41.85
N ASP A 70 -19.25 11.02 42.23
CA ASP A 70 -20.44 10.25 41.82
C ASP A 70 -20.46 8.70 41.87
N GLY A 71 -19.38 8.08 42.34
CA GLY A 71 -19.27 6.62 42.53
C GLY A 71 -18.61 5.88 41.37
N LYS A 72 -18.26 6.55 40.27
CA LYS A 72 -17.79 5.91 39.03
C LYS A 72 -16.30 5.65 38.99
N TYR A 73 -15.95 4.45 38.53
CA TYR A 73 -14.57 4.02 38.29
C TYR A 73 -14.19 4.22 36.81
N PRO A 74 -13.13 4.98 36.49
CA PRO A 74 -12.64 5.10 35.12
C PRO A 74 -12.37 3.72 34.50
N GLY A 75 -12.96 3.46 33.33
CA GLY A 75 -12.74 2.23 32.54
C GLY A 75 -13.50 0.98 32.98
N VAL A 76 -14.19 0.98 34.12
CA VAL A 76 -14.92 -0.22 34.64
C VAL A 76 -16.41 -0.20 34.27
N GLU A 77 -17.03 0.99 34.18
CA GLU A 77 -18.43 1.10 33.75
C GLU A 77 -18.60 0.78 32.25
N SER A 78 -19.74 0.15 31.93
CA SER A 78 -20.15 -0.17 30.55
C SER A 78 -20.77 1.00 29.79
N ASP A 79 -20.83 2.18 30.41
CA ASP A 79 -21.34 3.40 29.79
C ASP A 79 -20.46 3.80 28.60
N ILE A 80 -21.10 4.41 27.60
CA ILE A 80 -20.41 4.92 26.42
C ILE A 80 -19.36 5.94 26.87
N ASP A 81 -18.11 5.72 26.45
CA ASP A 81 -16.96 6.57 26.76
C ASP A 81 -17.31 8.05 26.53
N ARG A 82 -17.34 8.82 27.61
CA ARG A 82 -17.79 10.22 27.61
C ARG A 82 -16.83 11.15 26.86
N SER A 83 -15.62 10.69 26.51
CA SER A 83 -14.73 11.39 25.58
C SER A 83 -15.19 11.31 24.11
N ILE A 84 -16.07 10.35 23.79
CA ILE A 84 -16.69 10.19 22.47
C ILE A 84 -18.02 10.95 22.45
N VAL A 85 -17.97 12.21 22.03
CA VAL A 85 -19.17 13.04 21.83
C VAL A 85 -20.01 12.50 20.67
N LEU A 86 -20.97 11.63 20.98
CA LEU A 86 -22.00 11.19 20.05
C LEU A 86 -23.08 12.29 19.92
N SER A 87 -22.93 13.11 18.87
CA SER A 87 -23.93 14.10 18.45
C SER A 87 -25.31 13.46 18.27
N THR A 88 -26.17 13.63 19.26
CA THR A 88 -27.55 13.11 19.24
C THR A 88 -28.43 14.10 18.47
N PRO A 89 -29.26 13.65 17.50
CA PRO A 89 -30.13 14.56 16.76
C PRO A 89 -31.19 15.16 17.68
N THR A 90 -31.19 16.50 17.77
CA THR A 90 -32.18 17.30 18.50
C THR A 90 -33.60 16.91 18.12
N SER A 91 -34.29 16.22 19.01
CA SER A 91 -35.72 15.92 18.86
C SER A 91 -36.54 16.98 19.58
N THR A 92 -37.55 17.49 18.88
CA THR A 92 -38.34 18.67 19.26
C THR A 92 -39.13 18.46 20.54
N ALA A 93 -39.22 19.49 21.38
CA ALA A 93 -39.94 19.43 22.64
C ALA A 93 -41.46 19.28 22.46
N THR A 94 -42.11 18.49 23.32
CA THR A 94 -43.53 18.65 23.65
C THR A 94 -43.76 18.23 25.10
N SER A 95 -44.54 19.00 25.84
CA SER A 95 -44.71 18.93 27.30
C SER A 95 -45.97 18.18 27.74
N ALA A 96 -45.88 17.32 28.77
CA ALA A 96 -46.97 17.08 29.75
C ALA A 96 -46.51 16.31 31.02
N THR A 97 -46.60 17.01 32.16
CA THR A 97 -46.96 16.68 33.56
C THR A 97 -47.10 15.20 34.08
N PRO A 98 -46.88 14.94 35.41
CA PRO A 98 -46.69 13.60 36.00
C PRO A 98 -47.88 13.07 36.83
N PRO A 99 -47.82 11.79 37.26
CA PRO A 99 -47.84 11.44 38.69
C PRO A 99 -46.89 10.24 39.01
N SER A 100 -46.66 9.71 40.21
CA SER A 100 -46.67 10.13 41.62
C SER A 100 -46.63 8.82 42.45
N SER A 101 -45.74 8.75 43.44
CA SER A 101 -45.79 7.90 44.65
C SER A 101 -45.71 6.34 44.63
N SER A 102 -44.74 5.86 45.46
CA SER A 102 -44.77 4.65 46.32
C SER A 102 -44.49 3.27 45.67
N LEU A 103 -43.99 2.21 46.35
CA LEU A 103 -43.53 1.95 47.76
C LEU A 103 -42.18 1.16 47.75
N PRO A 104 -41.44 1.04 48.88
CA PRO A 104 -40.13 0.36 48.94
C PRO A 104 -40.21 -1.13 49.30
N PHE A 105 -39.14 -1.90 49.00
CA PHE A 105 -38.90 -3.21 49.62
C PHE A 105 -37.48 -3.29 50.20
N SER A 106 -37.41 -3.70 51.47
CA SER A 106 -36.18 -3.92 52.23
C SER A 106 -35.94 -5.41 52.41
N SER A 107 -34.70 -5.87 52.26
CA SER A 107 -34.29 -7.21 52.70
C SER A 107 -32.78 -7.26 52.97
N THR A 108 -32.44 -7.14 54.26
CA THR A 108 -31.10 -7.44 54.81
C THR A 108 -31.08 -8.90 55.34
N PRO A 109 -29.96 -9.44 55.86
CA PRO A 109 -29.27 -10.55 55.22
C PRO A 109 -29.40 -11.89 55.97
N SER A 110 -28.74 -12.94 55.48
CA SER A 110 -28.27 -14.04 56.36
C SER A 110 -26.99 -14.71 55.82
N PRO A 111 -26.04 -15.08 56.70
CA PRO A 111 -24.76 -15.70 56.32
C PRO A 111 -24.75 -17.23 56.49
N ALA A 112 -23.87 -17.92 55.77
CA ALA A 112 -23.36 -19.26 56.14
C ALA A 112 -21.97 -19.52 55.52
N THR A 113 -20.87 -19.49 56.28
CA THR A 113 -20.17 -20.60 57.00
C THR A 113 -19.28 -21.56 56.17
N SER A 114 -17.99 -21.55 56.53
CA SER A 114 -17.07 -22.69 56.73
C SER A 114 -16.78 -23.73 55.63
N SER A 115 -15.50 -23.82 55.23
CA SER A 115 -14.59 -24.98 55.42
C SER A 115 -13.27 -24.73 54.68
N SER A 116 -12.13 -24.47 55.33
CA SER A 116 -11.21 -25.43 56.00
C SER A 116 -10.12 -26.01 55.07
N PRO A 117 -8.94 -26.39 55.60
CA PRO A 117 -7.66 -26.16 54.89
C PRO A 117 -7.02 -27.42 54.27
N SER A 118 -5.88 -27.22 53.60
CA SER A 118 -4.94 -28.31 53.32
C SER A 118 -3.50 -27.80 53.42
N THR A 119 -2.79 -28.32 54.41
CA THR A 119 -1.35 -28.22 54.62
C THR A 119 -0.69 -29.51 54.16
N LEU A 120 0.52 -29.48 53.58
CA LEU A 120 1.60 -30.48 53.71
C LEU A 120 2.79 -30.14 52.79
N THR A 121 3.77 -29.41 53.36
CA THR A 121 5.22 -29.72 53.55
C THR A 121 6.00 -30.63 52.53
N PRO A 122 7.34 -30.83 52.61
CA PRO A 122 8.24 -30.28 51.60
C PRO A 122 9.12 -31.36 50.92
N PHE A 123 9.95 -30.97 49.93
CA PHE A 123 11.11 -31.78 49.52
C PHE A 123 12.36 -30.93 49.25
N ALA A 124 13.52 -31.57 49.42
CA ALA A 124 14.74 -30.90 49.85
C ALA A 124 15.80 -30.64 48.76
N THR A 125 16.67 -29.70 49.12
CA THR A 125 17.98 -29.34 48.57
C THR A 125 18.82 -30.49 48.01
N THR A 126 19.51 -30.25 46.89
CA THR A 126 20.86 -30.80 46.66
C THR A 126 21.69 -29.77 45.88
N ALA A 127 22.98 -29.64 46.20
CA ALA A 127 23.89 -28.61 45.69
C ALA A 127 24.94 -29.20 44.72
N LEU A 128 26.03 -28.43 44.47
CA LEU A 128 27.22 -28.71 43.65
C LEU A 128 27.05 -28.37 42.15
N VAL A 129 28.05 -27.84 41.41
CA VAL A 129 29.39 -27.31 41.76
C VAL A 129 29.86 -26.39 40.61
N SER A 130 30.61 -25.31 40.90
CA SER A 130 31.31 -24.51 39.89
C SER A 130 32.63 -25.17 39.48
N PRO A 131 33.10 -24.96 38.24
CA PRO A 131 34.41 -24.32 38.19
C PRO A 131 34.56 -23.26 37.08
N SER A 132 35.29 -22.21 37.44
CA SER A 132 35.86 -21.21 36.55
C SER A 132 37.14 -21.71 35.87
N THR A 133 37.34 -21.39 34.60
CA THR A 133 38.67 -21.42 33.95
C THR A 133 38.88 -20.19 33.07
N SER A 134 39.92 -19.44 33.38
CA SER A 134 40.49 -18.36 32.58
C SER A 134 41.24 -18.87 31.35
N SER A 135 41.25 -18.12 30.24
CA SER A 135 42.41 -18.06 29.35
C SER A 135 42.45 -16.77 28.53
N SER A 136 43.56 -16.05 28.64
CA SER A 136 44.02 -15.02 27.72
C SER A 136 44.52 -15.60 26.39
N HIS A 137 44.47 -14.82 25.29
CA HIS A 137 45.49 -14.67 24.24
C HIS A 137 45.00 -13.56 23.26
N SER A 138 45.69 -12.44 23.03
CA SER A 138 46.99 -12.20 22.37
C SER A 138 46.87 -12.03 20.84
N ALA A 139 47.50 -10.96 20.32
CA ALA A 139 47.24 -10.34 19.01
C ALA A 139 47.94 -10.99 17.78
N SER A 140 47.48 -10.58 16.58
CA SER A 140 48.22 -10.48 15.29
C SER A 140 47.31 -9.75 14.29
N ILE A 141 47.50 -8.46 13.97
CA ILE A 141 48.44 -7.88 12.98
C ILE A 141 48.54 -8.69 11.67
N SER A 142 48.20 -8.03 10.56
CA SER A 142 48.76 -8.31 9.23
C SER A 142 48.77 -7.02 8.40
N THR A 143 49.98 -6.56 8.10
CA THR A 143 50.30 -5.34 7.36
C THR A 143 50.31 -5.61 5.85
N ILE A 144 49.83 -4.67 5.03
CA ILE A 144 50.23 -4.59 3.61
C ILE A 144 50.64 -3.14 3.31
N THR A 145 51.88 -2.97 2.85
CA THR A 145 52.53 -1.71 2.46
C THR A 145 52.83 -1.68 0.97
N ALA A 146 52.58 -0.55 0.31
CA ALA A 146 53.29 0.02 -0.86
C ALA A 146 52.38 1.01 -1.62
N ALA A 147 52.85 2.08 -2.26
CA ALA A 147 54.09 2.86 -2.13
C ALA A 147 53.91 4.19 -2.89
N SER A 148 54.73 5.20 -2.57
CA SER A 148 55.21 6.32 -3.43
C SER A 148 54.27 6.96 -4.47
N ASP A 149 54.01 8.26 -4.34
CA ASP A 149 54.81 9.25 -5.10
C ASP A 149 54.71 10.68 -4.54
N ALA A 150 55.78 11.46 -4.76
CA ALA A 150 55.89 12.89 -4.51
C ALA A 150 56.80 13.52 -5.58
N PRO A 151 56.72 14.84 -5.81
CA PRO A 151 57.96 15.60 -5.67
C PRO A 151 57.84 16.97 -4.98
N SER A 152 58.99 17.36 -4.44
CA SER A 152 59.37 18.58 -3.72
C SER A 152 59.58 19.79 -4.64
N GLU A 153 59.49 21.02 -4.09
CA GLU A 153 60.52 22.11 -4.20
C GLU A 153 60.17 23.28 -3.23
N THR A 154 61.02 23.56 -2.20
CA THR A 154 61.96 24.71 -2.03
C THR A 154 61.33 26.12 -1.97
N ALA A 155 61.68 27.09 -1.12
CA ALA A 155 62.56 27.26 0.06
C ALA A 155 62.07 28.52 0.86
N ALA A 156 62.68 29.15 1.88
CA ALA A 156 64.02 29.11 2.49
C ALA A 156 64.01 29.53 4.01
N THR A 157 65.00 30.32 4.47
CA THR A 157 65.35 30.72 5.87
C THR A 157 65.69 32.26 5.92
N PRO A 158 66.14 32.94 7.02
CA PRO A 158 66.47 32.47 8.40
C PRO A 158 66.04 33.37 9.61
N ASP A 159 66.35 32.85 10.82
CA ASP A 159 66.53 33.46 12.17
C ASP A 159 67.60 34.59 12.27
N PRO A 160 67.95 35.20 13.45
CA PRO A 160 67.44 35.06 14.86
C PRO A 160 67.26 36.39 15.67
N ASP A 161 67.02 36.24 16.99
CA ASP A 161 67.61 37.00 18.15
C ASP A 161 66.68 37.79 19.12
N ASP A 162 67.19 37.91 20.36
CA ASP A 162 66.78 38.69 21.55
C ASP A 162 65.62 38.23 22.47
N ASP A 163 66.01 37.35 23.41
CA ASP A 163 65.92 37.47 24.88
C ASP A 163 64.83 38.28 25.62
N MET A 164 64.31 37.62 26.67
CA MET A 164 63.84 38.10 27.98
C MET A 164 63.17 39.49 28.13
N GLU A 165 61.93 39.50 28.64
CA GLU A 165 61.69 39.86 30.06
C GLU A 165 60.30 39.41 30.59
N ASP A 166 60.22 39.25 31.90
CA ASP A 166 59.08 38.71 32.67
C ASP A 166 58.29 39.85 33.32
N GLN A 167 57.06 40.14 32.86
CA GLN A 167 56.14 41.05 33.55
C GLN A 167 54.69 40.55 33.52
N SER A 168 54.18 40.27 34.71
CA SER A 168 52.78 39.96 34.99
C SER A 168 51.96 41.23 35.25
N GLU A 169 51.10 41.64 34.30
CA GLU A 169 49.98 42.55 34.59
C GLU A 169 48.67 42.04 33.97
N GLY A 170 47.55 42.28 34.66
CA GLY A 170 46.29 41.59 34.41
C GLY A 170 45.52 42.12 33.20
N ILE A 171 45.18 41.22 32.27
CA ILE A 171 44.27 41.51 31.16
C ILE A 171 42.82 41.35 31.65
N THR A 172 42.09 42.46 31.68
CA THR A 172 40.63 42.48 31.84
C THR A 172 39.95 41.80 30.66
N PHE A 173 39.13 40.80 30.94
CA PHE A 173 38.39 40.03 29.94
C PHE A 173 37.15 40.79 29.44
N GLU A 174 37.36 41.83 28.63
CA GLU A 174 36.35 42.39 27.73
C GLU A 174 36.64 41.92 26.29
N GLU A 175 36.62 40.60 26.09
CA GLU A 175 36.51 40.01 24.75
C GLU A 175 35.02 40.01 24.38
N THR A 176 34.66 40.84 23.40
CA THR A 176 33.29 40.95 22.89
C THR A 176 32.84 39.62 22.31
N LEU A 177 31.99 38.91 23.06
CA LEU A 177 31.16 37.85 22.52
C LEU A 177 30.29 38.46 21.41
N ASP A 178 30.45 37.98 20.17
CA ASP A 178 29.53 38.30 19.09
C ASP A 178 28.09 38.00 19.54
N ASP A 179 27.18 38.96 19.32
CA ASP A 179 25.79 38.86 19.75
C ASP A 179 25.15 37.57 19.20
N VAL A 180 24.97 36.58 20.09
CA VAL A 180 24.25 35.34 19.75
C VAL A 180 22.84 35.76 19.33
N PRO A 181 22.43 35.54 18.07
CA PRO A 181 21.18 36.10 17.56
C PRO A 181 20.02 35.60 18.40
N GLU A 182 19.24 36.54 18.95
CA GLU A 182 18.15 36.23 19.87
C GLU A 182 17.14 35.33 19.17
N LEU A 183 17.11 34.05 19.58
CA LEU A 183 16.27 33.03 18.96
C LEU A 183 14.80 33.29 19.29
N VAL A 184 14.15 34.04 18.40
CA VAL A 184 12.72 34.36 18.49
C VAL A 184 11.93 33.06 18.61
N LEU A 185 11.25 32.91 19.74
CA LEU A 185 10.34 31.80 20.01
C LEU A 185 9.18 31.83 18.99
N PRO A 186 8.68 30.66 18.54
CA PRO A 186 7.49 30.61 17.70
C PRO A 186 6.32 31.27 18.46
N SER A 187 5.76 32.33 17.88
CA SER A 187 4.69 33.11 18.48
C SER A 187 3.54 33.30 17.51
N GLY A 188 2.31 33.15 17.99
CA GLY A 188 1.09 33.28 17.19
C GLY A 188 -0.12 32.75 17.95
N ARG A 189 -1.33 33.06 17.47
CA ARG A 189 -2.57 32.64 18.12
C ARG A 189 -2.68 31.10 18.11
N GLY A 190 -2.70 30.48 19.30
CA GLY A 190 -2.72 29.02 19.45
C GLY A 190 -1.35 28.35 19.45
N ILE A 191 -0.25 29.09 19.32
CA ILE A 191 1.09 28.59 19.65
C ILE A 191 1.37 28.94 21.12
N ASP A 192 1.53 27.93 21.97
CA ASP A 192 2.23 28.12 23.24
C ASP A 192 3.74 27.98 22.99
N PRO A 193 4.56 29.02 23.21
CA PRO A 193 6.02 28.92 23.12
C PRO A 193 6.60 27.82 24.02
N ASN A 194 5.90 27.46 25.11
CA ASN A 194 6.28 26.35 25.97
C ASN A 194 6.14 24.98 25.29
N ASP A 195 5.39 24.83 24.21
CA ASP A 195 5.21 23.53 23.52
C ASP A 195 6.30 23.21 22.49
N TYR A 196 7.27 24.11 22.30
CA TYR A 196 8.42 23.92 21.43
C TYR A 196 9.71 23.83 22.25
N ILE A 197 10.71 23.10 21.73
CA ILE A 197 12.08 23.16 22.24
C ILE A 197 13.05 23.40 21.06
N SER A 198 14.14 24.10 21.32
CA SER A 198 15.21 24.30 20.35
C SER A 198 16.10 23.06 20.29
N VAL A 199 16.25 22.49 19.11
CA VAL A 199 17.20 21.41 18.82
C VAL A 199 17.99 21.87 17.60
N GLU A 200 19.30 22.06 17.74
CA GLU A 200 20.19 22.45 16.64
C GLU A 200 19.67 23.66 15.84
N VAL A 201 19.34 24.75 16.54
CA VAL A 201 18.82 26.02 15.98
C VAL A 201 17.41 25.90 15.34
N LYS A 202 16.79 24.71 15.30
CA LYS A 202 15.41 24.50 14.81
C LYS A 202 14.43 24.30 15.97
N TRP A 203 13.27 24.98 15.91
CA TRP A 203 12.19 24.79 16.87
C TRP A 203 11.39 23.52 16.56
N VAL A 204 11.42 22.53 17.47
CA VAL A 204 10.73 21.25 17.33
C VAL A 204 9.60 21.15 18.36
N HIS A 205 8.38 20.88 17.89
CA HIS A 205 7.21 20.71 18.75
C HIS A 205 7.34 19.48 19.65
N LYS A 206 7.07 19.63 20.96
CA LYS A 206 7.18 18.57 21.97
C LYS A 206 6.39 17.32 21.60
N GLN A 207 5.23 17.44 20.95
CA GLN A 207 4.46 16.28 20.51
C GLN A 207 5.21 15.39 19.50
N ARG A 208 6.03 15.98 18.62
CA ARG A 208 6.87 15.22 17.66
C ARG A 208 7.92 14.40 18.41
N ILE A 209 8.54 15.00 19.42
CA ILE A 209 9.52 14.35 20.29
C ILE A 209 8.86 13.27 21.14
N CYS A 210 7.74 13.58 21.81
CA CYS A 210 6.95 12.62 22.58
C CYS A 210 6.51 11.43 21.73
N ARG A 211 6.13 11.64 20.47
CA ARG A 211 5.76 10.56 19.55
C ARG A 211 6.94 9.63 19.26
N VAL A 212 8.15 10.16 19.12
CA VAL A 212 9.38 9.37 18.90
C VAL A 212 9.83 8.67 20.20
N VAL A 213 9.92 9.41 21.31
CA VAL A 213 10.41 8.91 22.61
C VAL A 213 9.46 7.88 23.24
N PHE A 214 8.14 8.12 23.23
CA PHE A 214 7.18 7.21 23.86
C PHE A 214 6.63 6.11 22.94
N ASN A 215 6.85 6.17 21.62
CA ASN A 215 6.47 5.08 20.69
C ASN A 215 7.66 4.41 20.00
N ALA A 216 8.90 4.63 20.48
CA ALA A 216 10.08 3.92 19.99
C ALA A 216 9.85 2.39 19.97
N ASP A 217 9.23 1.87 21.03
CA ASP A 217 8.99 0.45 21.25
C ASP A 217 7.59 -0.04 20.85
N PHE A 218 6.88 0.65 19.94
CA PHE A 218 5.56 0.16 19.48
C PHE A 218 5.70 -1.08 18.57
N GLU A 219 5.86 -2.24 19.19
CA GLU A 219 5.79 -3.54 18.54
C GLU A 219 4.32 -3.97 18.33
N PRO A 220 3.88 -4.23 17.08
CA PRO A 220 2.54 -4.75 16.84
C PRO A 220 2.39 -6.14 17.47
N LYS A 221 1.54 -6.21 18.50
CA LYS A 221 1.25 -7.43 19.27
C LYS A 221 0.73 -8.56 18.36
N SER A 222 0.92 -9.83 18.78
CA SER A 222 0.48 -10.97 17.98
C SER A 222 -1.02 -10.92 17.64
N THR A 223 -1.35 -11.20 16.37
CA THR A 223 -2.74 -11.26 15.90
C THR A 223 -3.53 -12.39 16.56
N GLU A 224 -2.86 -13.42 17.08
CA GLU A 224 -3.47 -14.53 17.81
C GLU A 224 -3.70 -14.17 19.30
N ARG A 225 -4.96 -14.21 19.75
CA ARG A 225 -5.36 -13.80 21.11
C ARG A 225 -4.57 -14.51 22.22
N LEU A 226 -4.37 -15.82 22.13
CA LEU A 226 -3.68 -16.58 23.19
C LEU A 226 -2.19 -16.21 23.29
N LYS A 227 -1.54 -15.90 22.17
CA LYS A 227 -0.16 -15.41 22.16
C LYS A 227 -0.06 -13.98 22.68
N ARG A 228 -1.01 -13.10 22.30
CA ARG A 228 -1.12 -11.72 22.81
C ARG A 228 -1.30 -11.67 24.33
N VAL A 229 -2.17 -12.53 24.89
CA VAL A 229 -2.40 -12.66 26.34
C VAL A 229 -1.15 -13.14 27.08
N ARG A 230 -0.24 -13.86 26.41
CA ARG A 230 1.07 -14.29 26.95
C ARG A 230 2.20 -13.29 26.69
N GLY A 231 1.89 -12.06 26.28
CA GLY A 231 2.89 -11.02 26.00
C GLY A 231 3.69 -11.23 24.71
N HIS A 232 3.39 -12.23 23.88
CA HIS A 232 4.10 -12.41 22.61
C HIS A 232 3.70 -11.32 21.61
N THR A 233 4.68 -10.51 21.22
CA THR A 233 4.64 -9.66 20.03
C THR A 233 4.80 -10.52 18.76
N LYS A 234 4.88 -9.91 17.58
CA LYS A 234 5.26 -10.64 16.35
C LYS A 234 6.75 -11.00 16.40
N VAL A 235 7.07 -12.06 17.14
CA VAL A 235 8.41 -12.65 17.19
C VAL A 235 8.89 -12.87 15.75
N ASN A 236 10.01 -12.22 15.39
CA ASN A 236 10.63 -12.09 14.06
C ASN A 236 10.35 -10.82 13.22
N SER A 237 9.69 -9.77 13.72
CA SER A 237 10.07 -8.42 13.22
C SER A 237 11.47 -8.11 13.77
N LYS A 238 12.48 -8.07 12.90
CA LYS A 238 13.81 -7.57 13.26
C LYS A 238 13.67 -6.20 13.93
N LYS A 239 14.47 -5.96 14.96
CA LYS A 239 14.46 -4.77 15.83
C LYS A 239 14.28 -3.50 15.00
N ARG A 240 13.39 -2.60 15.44
CA ARG A 240 13.10 -1.30 14.78
C ARG A 240 14.18 -0.23 15.05
N ASP A 241 15.42 -0.65 15.23
CA ASP A 241 16.56 0.19 15.64
C ASP A 241 17.01 1.18 14.52
N ASP A 242 16.39 1.13 13.33
CA ASP A 242 16.77 1.91 12.13
C ASP A 242 16.27 3.37 12.10
N VAL A 243 15.48 3.85 13.08
CA VAL A 243 15.01 5.26 13.10
C VAL A 243 16.09 6.16 13.70
N ASN A 244 17.15 6.42 12.91
CA ASN A 244 18.15 7.44 13.24
C ASN A 244 17.44 8.81 13.41
N PRO A 245 17.53 9.48 14.57
CA PRO A 245 16.91 10.79 14.77
C PRO A 245 17.44 11.87 13.82
N GLU A 246 18.70 11.81 13.37
CA GLU A 246 19.21 12.76 12.35
C GLU A 246 18.53 12.54 10.99
N ALA A 247 18.17 11.31 10.65
CA ALA A 247 17.40 11.04 9.43
C ALA A 247 15.98 11.64 9.49
N LEU A 248 15.44 11.98 10.67
CA LEU A 248 14.16 12.70 10.81
C LEU A 248 14.28 14.21 10.54
N LEU A 249 15.50 14.74 10.44
CA LEU A 249 15.81 16.15 10.14
C LEU A 249 16.38 16.35 8.73
N GLY A 250 16.76 15.28 8.02
CA GLY A 250 17.23 15.35 6.65
C GLY A 250 16.12 15.66 5.65
N ASP A 251 16.30 16.70 4.84
CA ASP A 251 15.31 17.23 3.88
C ASP A 251 14.87 16.24 2.78
N ASN A 252 15.53 15.07 2.70
CA ASN A 252 15.26 14.01 1.73
C ASN A 252 14.66 12.72 2.34
N THR A 253 14.26 12.72 3.62
CA THR A 253 13.63 11.55 4.26
C THR A 253 12.11 11.66 4.24
N PHE A 254 11.45 10.63 3.71
CA PHE A 254 10.00 10.46 3.75
C PHE A 254 9.61 9.48 4.86
N ILE A 255 8.61 9.81 5.68
CA ILE A 255 8.20 9.04 6.86
C ILE A 255 6.73 8.61 6.82
N VAL A 256 6.37 7.63 7.65
CA VAL A 256 4.96 7.22 7.82
C VAL A 256 4.15 8.35 8.47
N GLY A 257 3.29 8.95 7.67
CA GLY A 257 2.44 10.08 8.03
C GLY A 257 2.46 11.21 6.99
N ASP A 258 3.48 11.22 6.13
CA ASP A 258 3.69 12.25 5.10
C ASP A 258 2.73 12.09 3.91
N PRO A 259 2.32 13.19 3.26
CA PRO A 259 1.51 13.16 2.06
C PRO A 259 2.34 12.85 0.80
N PHE A 260 1.75 12.11 -0.14
CA PHE A 260 2.27 11.87 -1.48
C PHE A 260 1.16 11.96 -2.55
N PHE A 261 1.56 12.30 -3.77
CA PHE A 261 0.72 12.35 -4.97
C PHE A 261 0.73 11.00 -5.71
N ILE A 262 -0.40 10.65 -6.32
CA ILE A 262 -0.56 9.43 -7.14
C ILE A 262 -1.74 9.59 -8.10
N LEU A 263 -1.64 9.07 -9.33
CA LEU A 263 -2.78 8.94 -10.24
C LEU A 263 -3.65 7.73 -9.86
N LEU A 264 -4.95 7.95 -9.67
CA LEU A 264 -5.93 6.91 -9.36
C LEU A 264 -7.04 6.84 -10.42
N ARG A 265 -7.52 5.62 -10.67
CA ARG A 265 -8.66 5.40 -11.58
C ARG A 265 -9.99 5.40 -10.84
N THR A 266 -10.89 6.27 -11.26
CA THR A 266 -12.29 6.25 -10.84
C THR A 266 -13.19 6.06 -12.05
N ASP A 267 -13.82 4.90 -12.15
CA ASP A 267 -14.65 4.47 -13.29
C ASP A 267 -13.91 4.57 -14.65
N GLN A 268 -14.12 5.66 -15.38
CA GLN A 268 -13.46 5.97 -16.67
C GLN A 268 -12.48 7.17 -16.59
N THR A 269 -12.34 7.80 -15.42
CA THR A 269 -11.46 8.97 -15.21
C THR A 269 -10.17 8.57 -14.51
N LEU A 270 -9.07 9.21 -14.91
CA LEU A 270 -7.77 9.16 -14.24
C LEU A 270 -7.52 10.52 -13.58
N SER A 271 -7.40 10.54 -12.24
CA SER A 271 -7.30 11.78 -11.47
C SER A 271 -6.16 11.71 -10.46
N LEU A 272 -5.54 12.86 -10.20
CA LEU A 272 -4.54 13.01 -9.16
C LEU A 272 -5.20 12.92 -7.78
N ALA A 273 -4.68 12.06 -6.92
CA ALA A 273 -5.05 11.95 -5.52
C ALA A 273 -3.89 12.39 -4.62
N VAL A 274 -4.25 12.93 -3.44
CA VAL A 274 -3.30 13.25 -2.37
C VAL A 274 -3.53 12.26 -1.25
N VAL A 275 -2.47 11.59 -0.82
CA VAL A 275 -2.57 10.39 -0.01
C VAL A 275 -1.63 10.48 1.17
N ARG A 276 -2.17 10.37 2.38
CA ARG A 276 -1.37 10.33 3.60
C ARG A 276 -0.80 8.93 3.81
N SER A 277 0.52 8.83 3.91
CA SER A 277 1.22 7.57 4.17
C SER A 277 0.81 6.97 5.51
N THR A 278 0.49 5.67 5.49
CA THR A 278 0.15 4.84 6.65
C THR A 278 1.08 3.65 6.83
N ALA A 279 1.76 3.22 5.75
CA ALA A 279 2.82 2.22 5.80
C ALA A 279 3.75 2.33 4.59
N ILE A 280 5.05 2.21 4.84
CA ILE A 280 6.10 2.07 3.82
C ILE A 280 6.56 0.61 3.83
N HIS A 281 6.73 0.01 2.64
CA HIS A 281 7.37 -1.29 2.47
C HIS A 281 8.48 -1.20 1.41
N GLU A 282 9.61 -1.85 1.67
CA GLU A 282 10.78 -1.94 0.79
C GLU A 282 11.14 -3.43 0.64
N ASP A 283 11.12 -3.96 -0.59
CA ASP A 283 11.24 -5.41 -0.88
C ASP A 283 10.40 -6.33 0.04
N GLY A 284 9.21 -5.85 0.44
CA GLY A 284 8.27 -6.54 1.34
C GLY A 284 8.52 -6.34 2.85
N VAL A 285 9.63 -5.70 3.25
CA VAL A 285 9.94 -5.34 4.64
C VAL A 285 9.29 -4.01 4.99
N SER A 286 8.59 -3.92 6.12
CA SER A 286 7.98 -2.66 6.58
C SER A 286 9.04 -1.70 7.13
N ARG A 287 9.01 -0.44 6.68
CA ARG A 287 9.89 0.64 7.12
C ARG A 287 9.09 1.76 7.82
N GLY A 288 9.73 2.49 8.72
CA GLY A 288 9.18 3.70 9.34
C GLY A 288 9.49 4.98 8.56
N SER A 289 10.61 4.97 7.85
CA SER A 289 11.15 6.04 7.01
C SER A 289 11.88 5.44 5.79
N ILE A 290 12.07 6.24 4.74
CA ILE A 290 12.83 5.88 3.54
C ILE A 290 13.33 7.16 2.84
N LEU A 291 14.45 7.10 2.12
CA LEU A 291 14.95 8.25 1.36
C LEU A 291 14.10 8.49 0.10
N ALA A 292 13.78 9.75 -0.20
CA ALA A 292 12.98 10.17 -1.35
C ALA A 292 13.50 9.64 -2.70
N PRO A 293 14.82 9.64 -3.01
CA PRO A 293 15.33 9.02 -4.23
C PRO A 293 15.08 7.50 -4.31
N THR A 294 14.98 6.82 -3.17
CA THR A 294 14.71 5.37 -3.11
C THR A 294 13.25 5.07 -3.42
N ILE A 295 12.31 5.94 -3.03
CA ILE A 295 10.89 5.84 -3.41
C ILE A 295 10.75 5.88 -4.93
N ARG A 296 11.38 6.86 -5.58
CA ARG A 296 11.30 7.06 -7.04
C ARG A 296 12.01 5.96 -7.85
N ASN A 297 12.84 5.12 -7.24
CA ASN A 297 13.58 4.05 -7.93
C ASN A 297 12.71 2.79 -8.13
N PRO A 298 12.36 2.39 -9.38
CA PRO A 298 11.58 1.17 -9.62
C PRO A 298 12.24 -0.10 -9.11
N GLN A 299 13.58 -0.16 -9.10
CA GLN A 299 14.34 -1.34 -8.69
C GLN A 299 14.34 -1.57 -7.18
N ALA A 300 14.06 -0.54 -6.38
CA ALA A 300 13.94 -0.65 -4.92
C ALA A 300 12.64 -1.35 -4.48
N LYS A 301 11.69 -1.59 -5.42
CA LYS A 301 10.40 -2.25 -5.18
C LYS A 301 9.62 -1.65 -4.00
N VAL A 302 9.76 -0.33 -3.80
CA VAL A 302 9.07 0.39 -2.73
C VAL A 302 7.57 0.33 -2.97
N LYS A 303 6.81 0.11 -1.91
CA LYS A 303 5.35 0.13 -1.91
C LYS A 303 4.82 1.02 -0.79
N LEU A 304 4.17 2.12 -1.18
CA LEU A 304 3.52 3.04 -0.25
C LEU A 304 2.07 2.63 -0.07
N SER A 305 1.55 2.73 1.15
CA SER A 305 0.13 2.51 1.44
C SER A 305 -0.42 3.64 2.28
N GLY A 306 -1.61 4.13 1.97
CA GLY A 306 -2.09 5.38 2.54
C GLY A 306 -3.57 5.67 2.33
N GLN A 307 -4.05 6.70 3.02
CA GLN A 307 -5.44 7.15 3.02
C GLN A 307 -5.59 8.39 2.16
N ILE A 308 -6.58 8.42 1.27
CA ILE A 308 -6.83 9.55 0.36
C ILE A 308 -7.43 10.70 1.17
N LEU A 309 -6.86 11.90 1.05
CA LEU A 309 -7.34 13.12 1.71
C LEU A 309 -8.63 13.62 1.05
N SER A 310 -9.57 14.18 1.81
CA SER A 310 -10.68 14.97 1.26
C SER A 310 -10.25 16.44 1.16
N LEU A 311 -10.08 16.93 -0.07
CA LEU A 311 -9.64 18.29 -0.33
C LEU A 311 -10.81 19.20 -0.66
N THR A 312 -10.66 20.49 -0.36
CA THR A 312 -11.66 21.52 -0.68
C THR A 312 -10.96 22.71 -1.32
N MET A 313 -11.44 23.12 -2.48
CA MET A 313 -10.90 24.25 -3.21
C MET A 313 -11.26 25.58 -2.53
N VAL A 314 -10.31 26.50 -2.52
CA VAL A 314 -10.42 27.86 -1.98
C VAL A 314 -9.65 28.85 -2.86
N PRO A 315 -10.03 30.13 -2.92
CA PRO A 315 -9.22 31.14 -3.58
C PRO A 315 -7.86 31.29 -2.89
N THR A 316 -6.77 31.34 -3.66
CA THR A 316 -5.40 31.55 -3.15
C THR A 316 -5.31 32.88 -2.41
N LEU A 317 -4.56 32.92 -1.30
CA LEU A 317 -4.25 34.18 -0.62
C LEU A 317 -3.07 34.87 -1.32
N ASP A 318 -3.25 36.13 -1.69
CA ASP A 318 -2.17 36.98 -2.17
C ASP A 318 -1.29 37.42 -0.98
N ASP A 319 -0.23 36.64 -0.70
CA ASP A 319 0.75 36.93 0.36
C ASP A 319 1.45 38.30 0.22
N ASN A 320 1.27 38.98 -0.92
CA ASN A 320 1.87 40.28 -1.24
C ASN A 320 0.96 41.49 -0.92
N LEU A 321 -0.25 41.29 -0.38
CA LEU A 321 -1.07 42.41 0.10
C LEU A 321 -0.56 42.86 1.48
N PRO A 322 -0.04 44.11 1.63
CA PRO A 322 0.40 44.60 2.93
C PRO A 322 -0.78 44.63 3.91
N GLU A 323 -0.55 44.19 5.15
CA GLU A 323 -1.59 44.02 6.19
C GLU A 323 -2.32 45.31 6.61
N SER A 324 -1.93 46.48 6.08
CA SER A 324 -2.22 47.80 6.62
C SER A 324 -3.62 48.39 6.34
N ASP A 325 -4.46 47.76 5.52
CA ASP A 325 -5.83 48.26 5.22
C ASP A 325 -6.89 47.14 5.23
N SER A 326 -7.14 46.56 6.41
CA SER A 326 -8.21 45.57 6.66
C SER A 326 -9.62 46.19 6.72
N ALA A 327 -10.02 46.93 5.67
CA ALA A 327 -11.34 47.53 5.54
C ALA A 327 -12.06 47.07 4.25
N LEU A 328 -12.96 46.10 4.41
CA LEU A 328 -13.96 45.68 3.40
C LEU A 328 -13.41 45.21 2.04
N VAL A 329 -12.76 44.04 2.02
CA VAL A 329 -12.62 43.24 0.80
C VAL A 329 -14.01 42.78 0.34
N GLN A 330 -14.61 43.50 -0.61
CA GLN A 330 -15.79 43.02 -1.32
C GLN A 330 -15.41 41.86 -2.26
N PRO A 331 -16.27 40.83 -2.42
CA PRO A 331 -16.02 39.75 -3.37
C PRO A 331 -15.97 40.32 -4.79
N ARG A 332 -14.82 40.15 -5.47
CA ARG A 332 -14.67 40.56 -6.87
C ARG A 332 -15.69 39.83 -7.75
N SER A 333 -16.58 40.61 -8.37
CA SER A 333 -17.61 40.10 -9.30
C SER A 333 -16.98 39.39 -10.49
N ALA A 334 -17.50 38.20 -10.82
CA ALA A 334 -16.97 37.30 -11.83
C ALA A 334 -17.33 37.71 -13.29
N PHE A 335 -16.87 38.89 -13.73
CA PHE A 335 -17.14 39.42 -15.08
C PHE A 335 -15.90 39.96 -15.79
N ALA A 336 -15.17 39.08 -16.49
CA ALA A 336 -14.27 39.42 -17.60
C ALA A 336 -13.90 38.18 -18.45
N LEU A 337 -14.86 37.60 -19.17
CA LEU A 337 -14.71 36.33 -19.90
C LEU A 337 -14.19 36.46 -21.35
N ASN A 338 -13.73 37.65 -21.76
CA ASN A 338 -13.51 38.01 -23.18
C ASN A 338 -12.13 38.66 -23.50
N SER A 339 -11.14 38.60 -22.61
CA SER A 339 -9.78 39.04 -22.95
C SER A 339 -9.05 37.97 -23.76
N PRO A 340 -8.32 38.31 -24.84
CA PRO A 340 -7.48 37.34 -25.55
C PRO A 340 -6.36 36.83 -24.63
N PRO A 341 -5.93 35.57 -24.77
CA PRO A 341 -4.94 34.98 -23.86
C PRO A 341 -3.59 35.72 -23.98
N PRO A 342 -2.98 36.15 -22.86
CA PRO A 342 -1.60 36.62 -22.87
C PRO A 342 -0.65 35.50 -23.29
N GLY A 343 0.51 35.86 -23.84
CA GLY A 343 1.56 34.89 -24.17
C GLY A 343 2.10 34.18 -22.92
N PRO A 344 2.73 33.00 -23.06
CA PRO A 344 3.11 32.12 -21.94
C PRO A 344 4.38 32.59 -21.20
N THR A 345 4.44 33.87 -20.81
CA THR A 345 5.63 34.51 -20.23
C THR A 345 5.33 35.27 -18.93
N CYS A 346 4.76 34.55 -17.96
CA CYS A 346 4.95 34.73 -16.51
C CYS A 346 4.35 33.52 -15.79
N GLU A 347 4.89 33.18 -14.61
CA GLU A 347 4.30 32.19 -13.71
C GLU A 347 3.06 32.80 -13.03
N GLU A 348 1.95 32.93 -13.77
CA GLU A 348 0.66 33.30 -13.18
C GLU A 348 0.24 32.20 -12.20
N LYS A 349 0.44 32.47 -10.89
CA LYS A 349 -0.03 31.60 -9.81
C LYS A 349 -1.52 31.33 -10.01
N SER A 350 -1.94 30.06 -9.92
CA SER A 350 -3.36 29.73 -9.99
C SER A 350 -4.12 30.50 -8.90
N PRO A 351 -5.25 31.15 -9.23
CA PRO A 351 -6.06 31.86 -8.24
C PRO A 351 -6.79 30.90 -7.28
N TRP A 352 -6.53 29.60 -7.39
CA TRP A 352 -7.10 28.54 -6.56
C TRP A 352 -6.02 27.69 -5.90
N SER A 353 -6.33 27.25 -4.69
CA SER A 353 -5.54 26.31 -3.91
C SER A 353 -6.47 25.28 -3.23
N TRP A 354 -5.91 24.15 -2.83
CA TRP A 354 -6.63 23.03 -2.24
C TRP A 354 -6.25 22.85 -0.78
N ILE A 355 -7.21 22.96 0.14
CA ILE A 355 -6.98 22.71 1.58
C ILE A 355 -7.56 21.36 1.99
N TRP A 356 -6.79 20.58 2.76
CA TRP A 356 -7.30 19.36 3.39
C TRP A 356 -8.28 19.68 4.53
N ASN A 357 -9.53 19.22 4.42
CA ASN A 357 -10.61 19.55 5.37
C ASN A 357 -10.62 18.70 6.67
N GLY A 358 -9.54 17.95 6.92
CA GLY A 358 -9.39 17.03 8.04
C GLY A 358 -9.92 15.61 7.79
N ARG A 359 -10.81 15.42 6.81
CA ARG A 359 -11.40 14.10 6.51
C ARG A 359 -10.56 13.28 5.54
N PHE A 360 -10.74 11.98 5.59
CA PHE A 360 -10.28 11.05 4.54
C PHE A 360 -11.46 10.59 3.68
N MET A 361 -11.19 10.22 2.44
CA MET A 361 -12.16 9.63 1.52
C MET A 361 -12.80 8.38 2.15
N LYS A 362 -14.12 8.42 2.33
CA LYS A 362 -14.92 7.28 2.83
C LYS A 362 -15.71 6.65 1.67
N VAL A 363 -15.89 5.33 1.70
CA VAL A 363 -16.77 4.59 0.75
C VAL A 363 -17.66 3.59 1.47
N ASP A 364 -18.84 3.36 0.90
CA ASP A 364 -19.74 2.30 1.34
C ASP A 364 -19.12 0.91 1.19
N SER A 365 -18.90 0.27 2.34
CA SER A 365 -18.46 -1.11 2.45
C SER A 365 -19.59 -1.94 3.04
N ALA A 366 -20.19 -2.82 2.23
CA ALA A 366 -21.17 -3.78 2.71
C ALA A 366 -20.55 -4.69 3.78
N ILE A 367 -21.22 -4.85 4.92
CA ILE A 367 -20.82 -5.83 5.92
C ILE A 367 -21.27 -7.21 5.42
N ALA A 368 -20.30 -8.09 5.16
CA ALA A 368 -20.55 -9.45 4.67
C ALA A 368 -21.58 -10.19 5.55
N GLY A 369 -22.63 -10.72 4.92
CA GLY A 369 -23.74 -11.39 5.59
C GLY A 369 -24.91 -10.48 6.01
N THR A 370 -24.85 -9.17 5.75
CA THR A 370 -25.93 -8.23 6.07
C THR A 370 -26.31 -7.36 4.86
N LYS A 371 -27.46 -6.67 4.96
CA LYS A 371 -27.85 -5.60 4.02
C LYS A 371 -27.31 -4.21 4.43
N GLN A 372 -26.56 -4.11 5.54
CA GLN A 372 -26.03 -2.84 6.03
C GLN A 372 -24.70 -2.50 5.36
N THR A 373 -24.57 -1.24 4.94
CA THR A 373 -23.29 -0.65 4.57
C THR A 373 -22.70 0.11 5.76
N THR A 374 -21.38 0.16 5.80
CA THR A 374 -20.62 1.04 6.70
C THR A 374 -19.67 1.86 5.86
N GLU A 375 -19.61 3.16 6.12
CA GLU A 375 -18.52 4.00 5.63
C GLU A 375 -17.19 3.45 6.16
N LYS A 376 -16.23 3.23 5.26
CA LYS A 376 -14.85 2.92 5.62
C LYS A 376 -13.91 3.85 4.87
N VAL A 377 -12.88 4.31 5.57
CA VAL A 377 -11.78 5.08 4.96
C VAL A 377 -11.09 4.21 3.91
N VAL A 378 -10.90 4.75 2.71
CA VAL A 378 -10.19 4.08 1.63
C VAL A 378 -8.69 4.05 1.94
N ILE A 379 -8.11 2.85 1.95
CA ILE A 379 -6.65 2.65 1.99
C ILE A 379 -6.22 2.08 0.65
N ILE A 380 -5.32 2.77 -0.05
CA ILE A 380 -4.68 2.30 -1.28
C ILE A 380 -3.28 1.75 -0.98
N SER A 381 -2.69 1.04 -1.94
CA SER A 381 -1.33 0.50 -1.82
C SER A 381 -0.69 0.43 -3.21
N VAL A 382 0.31 1.27 -3.45
CA VAL A 382 0.85 1.61 -4.79
C VAL A 382 2.39 1.53 -4.85
N PRO A 383 2.99 1.32 -6.04
CA PRO A 383 4.45 1.38 -6.20
C PRO A 383 4.99 2.79 -5.93
N GLY A 384 6.11 2.91 -5.20
CA GLY A 384 6.74 4.20 -4.90
C GLY A 384 7.20 4.97 -6.15
N ALA A 385 7.65 4.24 -7.18
CA ALA A 385 8.07 4.83 -8.45
C ALA A 385 6.93 5.50 -9.25
N LEU A 386 5.68 5.38 -8.79
CA LEU A 386 4.51 6.05 -9.35
C LEU A 386 3.97 7.16 -8.45
N THR A 387 4.76 7.58 -7.46
CA THR A 387 4.36 8.60 -6.49
C THR A 387 5.31 9.77 -6.51
N GLU A 388 4.76 10.96 -6.30
CA GLU A 388 5.53 12.18 -6.14
C GLU A 388 5.34 12.77 -4.75
N LEU A 389 6.38 13.41 -4.20
CA LEU A 389 6.33 13.94 -2.85
C LEU A 389 5.57 15.28 -2.82
N VAL A 390 4.75 15.45 -1.79
CA VAL A 390 3.86 16.61 -1.66
C VAL A 390 4.56 17.73 -0.89
N ASN A 391 4.99 18.76 -1.62
CA ASN A 391 5.28 20.05 -1.00
C ASN A 391 3.95 20.73 -0.63
N HIS A 392 3.77 21.06 0.65
CA HIS A 392 2.53 21.60 1.19
C HIS A 392 2.80 22.73 2.16
N ARG A 393 1.94 23.73 2.18
CA ARG A 393 2.02 24.87 3.11
C ARG A 393 1.10 24.63 4.31
N PRO A 394 1.57 24.76 5.56
CA PRO A 394 0.68 24.78 6.72
C PRO A 394 -0.13 26.08 6.73
N VAL A 395 -1.45 25.98 6.91
CA VAL A 395 -2.38 27.13 6.94
C VAL A 395 -3.40 27.01 8.06
N ASP A 396 -3.94 28.15 8.51
CA ASP A 396 -5.20 28.19 9.26
C ASP A 396 -6.35 27.82 8.30
N ALA A 397 -6.77 26.56 8.41
CA ALA A 397 -7.78 25.98 7.55
C ALA A 397 -9.20 26.21 8.08
N VAL A 398 -9.38 26.42 9.39
CA VAL A 398 -10.69 26.75 9.96
C VAL A 398 -11.14 28.13 9.46
N SER A 399 -10.26 29.14 9.51
CA SER A 399 -10.58 30.48 9.01
C SER A 399 -10.88 30.51 7.50
N ARG A 400 -10.32 29.59 6.71
CA ARG A 400 -10.49 29.56 5.24
C ARG A 400 -11.58 28.62 4.74
N LEU A 401 -11.90 27.56 5.48
CA LEU A 401 -12.96 26.61 5.11
C LEU A 401 -14.30 26.91 5.79
N GLY A 402 -14.30 27.62 6.93
CA GLY A 402 -15.49 27.90 7.72
C GLY A 402 -16.21 26.61 8.11
N GLN A 403 -17.51 26.51 7.81
CA GLN A 403 -18.32 25.31 8.09
C GLN A 403 -17.84 24.04 7.34
N ARG A 404 -16.94 24.15 6.37
CA ARG A 404 -16.35 23.00 5.64
C ARG A 404 -15.15 22.38 6.38
N ALA A 405 -14.73 22.93 7.53
CA ALA A 405 -13.74 22.34 8.42
C ALA A 405 -14.39 21.29 9.34
N TYR A 406 -14.30 20.01 8.99
CA TYR A 406 -15.03 18.94 9.70
C TYR A 406 -14.21 18.22 10.77
N GLU A 407 -12.99 17.80 10.43
CA GLU A 407 -12.14 16.91 11.25
C GLU A 407 -10.72 17.52 11.39
N ILE A 408 -10.62 18.86 11.41
CA ILE A 408 -9.35 19.59 11.56
C ILE A 408 -8.86 19.49 13.02
N ASN A 409 -7.55 19.57 13.24
CA ASN A 409 -6.97 19.53 14.58
C ASN A 409 -7.43 20.70 15.47
N SER A 410 -7.13 20.62 16.77
CA SER A 410 -7.46 21.66 17.77
C SER A 410 -6.81 23.02 17.52
N GLU A 411 -5.74 23.08 16.71
CA GLU A 411 -5.10 24.33 16.27
C GLU A 411 -5.85 25.00 15.09
N GLY A 412 -6.83 24.32 14.49
CA GLY A 412 -7.49 24.76 13.25
C GLY A 412 -6.58 24.70 12.01
N ARG A 413 -5.40 24.09 12.12
CA ARG A 413 -4.38 24.07 11.07
C ARG A 413 -4.45 22.82 10.21
N SER A 414 -4.21 23.00 8.91
CA SER A 414 -4.14 21.91 7.93
C SER A 414 -3.16 22.27 6.81
N TRP A 415 -3.19 21.50 5.72
CA TRP A 415 -2.30 21.62 4.57
C TRP A 415 -3.01 22.30 3.40
N GLU A 416 -2.39 23.33 2.84
CA GLU A 416 -2.70 23.93 1.54
C GLU A 416 -1.74 23.41 0.45
N LEU A 417 -2.29 23.26 -0.75
CA LEU A 417 -1.62 22.78 -1.96
C LEU A 417 -2.02 23.68 -3.14
N ASP A 418 -1.05 24.24 -3.84
CA ASP A 418 -1.32 25.13 -4.97
C ASP A 418 -1.80 24.34 -6.20
N ASP A 419 -2.89 24.78 -6.83
CA ASP A 419 -3.54 24.07 -7.94
C ASP A 419 -2.65 23.92 -9.18
N GLY A 420 -1.84 24.94 -9.51
CA GLY A 420 -0.89 24.93 -10.63
C GLY A 420 0.17 23.83 -10.50
N PRO A 421 0.97 23.81 -9.41
CA PRO A 421 1.90 22.72 -9.10
C PRO A 421 1.24 21.33 -9.05
N MET A 422 0.02 21.20 -8.51
CA MET A 422 -0.71 19.92 -8.56
C MET A 422 -1.01 19.49 -10.01
N GLY A 423 -1.41 20.42 -10.87
CA GLY A 423 -1.57 20.17 -12.32
C GLY A 423 -0.27 19.69 -12.98
N ALA A 424 0.85 20.35 -12.70
CA ALA A 424 2.16 19.95 -13.22
C ALA A 424 2.59 18.54 -12.75
N VAL A 425 2.35 18.20 -11.47
CA VAL A 425 2.60 16.83 -10.95
C VAL A 425 1.67 15.79 -11.59
N CYS A 426 0.44 16.16 -11.94
CA CYS A 426 -0.50 15.28 -12.65
C CYS A 426 0.04 14.86 -14.03
N GLU A 427 0.60 15.81 -14.79
CA GLU A 427 1.22 15.51 -16.09
C GLU A 427 2.56 14.76 -15.93
N LEU A 428 3.40 15.15 -14.96
CA LEU A 428 4.66 14.43 -14.66
C LEU A 428 4.43 12.95 -14.32
N LEU A 429 3.44 12.65 -13.48
CA LEU A 429 3.08 11.27 -13.15
C LEU A 429 2.51 10.51 -14.35
N TRP A 430 1.86 11.21 -15.28
CA TRP A 430 1.38 10.62 -16.52
C TRP A 430 2.52 10.27 -17.47
N ASP A 431 3.50 11.17 -17.64
CA ASP A 431 4.72 10.92 -18.40
C ASP A 431 5.48 9.70 -17.87
N VAL A 432 5.55 9.52 -16.55
CA VAL A 432 6.14 8.31 -15.94
C VAL A 432 5.35 7.05 -16.31
N VAL A 433 4.01 7.08 -16.26
CA VAL A 433 3.15 5.96 -16.67
C VAL A 433 3.37 5.58 -18.14
N VAL A 434 3.47 6.59 -19.04
CA VAL A 434 3.69 6.38 -20.47
C VAL A 434 5.11 5.85 -20.74
N LYS A 435 6.13 6.49 -20.17
CA LYS A 435 7.55 6.14 -20.32
C LYS A 435 7.85 4.71 -19.86
N GLU A 436 7.37 4.34 -18.68
CA GLU A 436 7.57 3.01 -18.09
C GLU A 436 6.56 1.98 -18.64
N LYS A 437 5.71 2.36 -19.61
CA LYS A 437 4.71 1.53 -20.32
C LYS A 437 3.74 0.80 -19.40
N ILE A 438 3.29 1.49 -18.36
CA ILE A 438 2.51 0.90 -17.27
C ILE A 438 1.06 0.74 -17.70
N ALA A 439 0.56 -0.50 -17.63
CA ALA A 439 -0.81 -0.82 -18.02
C ALA A 439 -1.81 -0.04 -17.17
N LEU A 440 -2.78 0.65 -17.78
CA LEU A 440 -3.79 1.42 -17.05
C LEU A 440 -4.61 0.54 -16.09
N THR A 441 -4.78 -0.75 -16.42
CA THR A 441 -5.42 -1.74 -15.53
C THR A 441 -4.65 -2.01 -14.24
N SER A 442 -3.34 -1.74 -14.20
CA SER A 442 -2.48 -1.87 -13.01
C SER A 442 -2.53 -0.64 -12.09
N ILE A 443 -2.94 0.52 -12.62
CA ILE A 443 -3.13 1.73 -11.81
C ILE A 443 -4.29 1.49 -10.83
N ALA A 444 -4.01 1.77 -9.56
CA ALA A 444 -4.95 1.56 -8.46
C ALA A 444 -6.29 2.26 -8.75
N SER A 445 -7.38 1.51 -8.53
CA SER A 445 -8.73 1.99 -8.79
C SER A 445 -9.53 2.09 -7.50
N VAL A 446 -10.27 3.19 -7.39
CA VAL A 446 -11.17 3.48 -6.28
C VAL A 446 -12.59 3.71 -6.82
N LYS A 447 -13.59 3.48 -5.98
CA LYS A 447 -14.97 3.83 -6.31
C LYS A 447 -15.16 5.33 -6.20
N LYS A 448 -16.00 5.93 -7.06
CA LYS A 448 -16.42 7.32 -6.89
C LYS A 448 -17.09 7.52 -5.52
N SER A 449 -16.76 8.62 -4.86
CA SER A 449 -17.39 9.08 -3.62
C SER A 449 -17.76 10.57 -3.73
N ALA A 450 -18.23 11.17 -2.64
CA ALA A 450 -18.39 12.63 -2.54
C ALA A 450 -17.05 13.37 -2.41
N ASP A 451 -16.01 12.70 -1.89
CA ASP A 451 -14.68 13.27 -1.64
C ASP A 451 -13.69 13.09 -2.81
N PHE A 452 -13.94 12.13 -3.72
CA PHE A 452 -13.03 11.82 -4.83
C PHE A 452 -13.76 11.21 -6.06
N PRO A 453 -13.42 11.60 -7.32
CA PRO A 453 -12.42 12.60 -7.71
C PRO A 453 -12.72 13.98 -7.15
N TYR A 454 -11.68 14.77 -6.91
CA TYR A 454 -11.84 16.16 -6.49
C TYR A 454 -12.65 16.92 -7.54
N ALA A 455 -13.39 17.95 -7.12
CA ALA A 455 -14.27 18.72 -7.99
C ALA A 455 -14.16 20.21 -7.71
N PHE A 456 -14.34 21.01 -8.77
CA PHE A 456 -14.57 22.45 -8.66
C PHE A 456 -15.95 22.72 -8.03
N ASP A 457 -16.22 23.94 -7.56
CA ASP A 457 -17.51 24.31 -6.95
C ASP A 457 -18.72 24.15 -7.90
N ASN A 458 -18.49 24.04 -9.22
CA ASN A 458 -19.52 23.73 -10.21
C ASN A 458 -19.81 22.21 -10.37
N GLY A 459 -19.16 21.36 -9.58
CA GLY A 459 -19.31 19.89 -9.60
C GLY A 459 -18.55 19.16 -10.72
N ASN A 460 -17.84 19.89 -11.60
CA ASN A 460 -16.97 19.25 -12.60
C ASN A 460 -15.71 18.68 -11.93
N PRO A 461 -15.20 17.52 -12.39
CA PRO A 461 -14.01 16.92 -11.81
C PRO A 461 -12.77 17.79 -12.08
N ALA A 462 -12.00 18.04 -11.03
CA ALA A 462 -10.73 18.75 -11.04
C ALA A 462 -9.57 17.75 -11.03
N LEU A 463 -8.36 18.25 -11.32
CA LEU A 463 -7.11 17.47 -11.25
C LEU A 463 -7.18 16.14 -12.02
N VAL A 464 -7.84 16.18 -13.19
CA VAL A 464 -8.02 15.06 -14.11
C VAL A 464 -6.85 15.04 -15.09
N CYS A 465 -6.11 13.93 -15.13
CA CYS A 465 -5.18 13.66 -16.21
C CYS A 465 -5.99 13.45 -17.49
N ARG A 466 -5.94 14.42 -18.41
CA ARG A 466 -6.80 14.45 -19.61
C ARG A 466 -6.46 13.33 -20.57
N ASP A 467 -5.18 13.20 -20.90
CA ASP A 467 -4.67 12.21 -21.85
C ASP A 467 -4.84 10.78 -21.31
N GLY A 468 -4.52 10.56 -20.03
CA GLY A 468 -4.75 9.28 -19.37
C GLY A 468 -6.23 8.93 -19.21
N THR A 469 -7.11 9.91 -19.00
CA THR A 469 -8.56 9.70 -19.06
C THR A 469 -9.02 9.34 -20.47
N GLN A 470 -8.52 10.03 -21.50
CA GLN A 470 -8.86 9.74 -22.90
C GLN A 470 -8.42 8.32 -23.29
N GLN A 471 -7.20 7.92 -22.93
CA GLN A 471 -6.69 6.56 -23.17
C GLN A 471 -7.46 5.52 -22.36
N LEU A 472 -7.84 5.82 -21.11
CA LEU A 472 -8.65 4.95 -20.27
C LEU A 472 -10.06 4.73 -20.85
N VAL A 473 -10.73 5.79 -21.33
CA VAL A 473 -12.03 5.70 -22.01
C VAL A 473 -11.93 4.84 -23.27
N GLN A 474 -10.91 5.04 -24.10
CA GLN A 474 -10.66 4.24 -25.31
C GLN A 474 -10.47 2.75 -24.99
N GLN A 475 -9.81 2.41 -23.88
CA GLN A 475 -9.63 1.03 -23.43
C GLN A 475 -10.90 0.43 -22.81
N HIS A 476 -11.53 1.12 -21.86
CA HIS A 476 -12.52 0.51 -20.96
C HIS A 476 -13.97 0.58 -21.44
N ASP A 477 -14.31 1.49 -22.38
CA ASP A 477 -15.71 1.63 -22.78
C ASP A 477 -16.16 0.51 -23.73
N SER A 478 -16.83 -0.48 -23.13
CA SER A 478 -17.47 -1.60 -23.82
C SER A 478 -18.76 -1.25 -24.57
N LYS A 479 -19.32 -0.05 -24.34
CA LYS A 479 -20.51 0.50 -25.02
C LYS A 479 -20.14 1.46 -26.16
N VAL A 480 -19.02 2.16 -26.06
CA VAL A 480 -18.43 2.85 -27.22
C VAL A 480 -18.16 1.80 -28.28
N GLN A 481 -18.85 1.94 -29.41
CA GLN A 481 -18.61 1.12 -30.59
C GLN A 481 -17.19 1.38 -31.08
N ARG A 482 -16.25 0.52 -30.67
CA ARG A 482 -14.87 0.53 -31.14
C ARG A 482 -14.88 0.46 -32.68
N VAL A 483 -14.19 1.40 -33.32
CA VAL A 483 -14.02 1.44 -34.77
C VAL A 483 -12.81 0.57 -35.12
N CYS A 484 -12.97 -0.37 -36.05
CA CYS A 484 -11.88 -1.20 -36.53
C CYS A 484 -10.89 -0.32 -37.29
N HIS A 485 -9.69 -0.12 -36.75
CA HIS A 485 -8.66 0.68 -37.42
C HIS A 485 -8.18 0.05 -38.73
N LEU A 486 -8.42 -1.25 -38.94
CA LEU A 486 -8.11 -1.94 -40.18
C LEU A 486 -9.12 -1.61 -41.29
N CYS A 487 -10.43 -1.50 -41.01
CA CYS A 487 -11.47 -1.42 -42.07
C CYS A 487 -12.64 -0.45 -41.81
N GLY A 488 -12.59 0.35 -40.74
CA GLY A 488 -13.63 1.33 -40.38
C GLY A 488 -14.92 0.74 -39.79
N HIS A 489 -15.09 -0.59 -39.77
CA HIS A 489 -16.31 -1.23 -39.27
C HIS A 489 -16.50 -1.06 -37.75
N ARG A 490 -17.75 -1.14 -37.26
CA ARG A 490 -18.13 -0.93 -35.85
C ARG A 490 -18.85 -2.16 -35.27
N PRO A 491 -18.12 -3.16 -34.75
CA PRO A 491 -18.71 -4.33 -34.09
C PRO A 491 -19.57 -3.96 -32.88
N LYS A 492 -20.67 -4.68 -32.64
CA LYS A 492 -21.58 -4.43 -31.50
C LYS A 492 -21.05 -5.11 -30.23
N GLY A 493 -20.00 -4.51 -29.66
CA GLY A 493 -19.43 -4.88 -28.38
C GLY A 493 -18.18 -5.77 -28.46
N THR A 494 -17.65 -6.11 -27.30
CA THR A 494 -16.29 -6.67 -27.13
C THR A 494 -16.10 -8.09 -27.68
N ASN A 495 -17.14 -8.92 -27.69
CA ASN A 495 -17.05 -10.27 -28.27
C ASN A 495 -17.05 -10.23 -29.81
N GLU A 496 -17.93 -9.41 -30.40
CA GLU A 496 -17.95 -9.18 -31.85
C GLU A 496 -16.64 -8.53 -32.31
N TRP A 497 -16.08 -7.60 -31.54
CA TRP A 497 -14.76 -7.00 -31.80
C TRP A 497 -13.66 -8.06 -32.00
N ARG A 498 -13.53 -9.01 -31.07
CA ARG A 498 -12.50 -10.06 -31.17
C ARG A 498 -12.74 -10.94 -32.40
N ALA A 499 -13.99 -11.34 -32.67
CA ALA A 499 -14.31 -12.16 -33.84
C ALA A 499 -14.01 -11.43 -35.16
N HIS A 500 -14.29 -10.12 -35.22
CA HIS A 500 -14.02 -9.26 -36.36
C HIS A 500 -12.51 -9.11 -36.63
N ILE A 501 -11.71 -8.76 -35.62
CA ILE A 501 -10.24 -8.70 -35.75
C ILE A 501 -9.64 -10.07 -36.12
N SER A 502 -10.16 -11.16 -35.54
CA SER A 502 -9.73 -12.52 -35.88
C SER A 502 -10.03 -12.88 -37.34
N THR A 503 -11.10 -12.34 -37.92
CA THR A 503 -11.44 -12.56 -39.34
C THR A 503 -10.40 -11.94 -40.27
N HIS A 504 -9.95 -10.72 -39.96
CA HIS A 504 -8.86 -10.07 -40.70
C HIS A 504 -7.55 -10.84 -40.60
N VAL A 505 -7.17 -11.25 -39.38
CA VAL A 505 -5.97 -12.07 -39.16
C VAL A 505 -6.02 -13.38 -39.94
N LEU A 506 -7.15 -14.10 -39.90
CA LEU A 506 -7.33 -15.35 -40.64
C LEU A 506 -7.28 -15.15 -42.16
N ARG A 507 -7.88 -14.07 -42.70
CA ARG A 507 -7.82 -13.75 -44.13
C ARG A 507 -6.41 -13.44 -44.59
N SER A 508 -5.67 -12.63 -43.84
CA SER A 508 -4.25 -12.34 -44.09
C SER A 508 -3.40 -13.63 -44.11
N ILE A 509 -3.52 -14.48 -43.09
CA ILE A 509 -2.82 -15.78 -43.03
C ILE A 509 -3.18 -16.69 -44.23
N ARG A 510 -4.43 -16.64 -44.70
CA ARG A 510 -4.90 -17.39 -45.87
C ARG A 510 -4.62 -16.70 -47.21
N ARG A 511 -3.94 -15.54 -47.22
CA ARG A 511 -3.68 -14.69 -48.40
C ARG A 511 -4.95 -14.29 -49.17
N VAL A 512 -6.08 -14.19 -48.46
CA VAL A 512 -7.34 -13.69 -49.01
C VAL A 512 -7.28 -12.17 -49.02
N SER A 513 -7.30 -11.58 -50.22
CA SER A 513 -7.29 -10.12 -50.38
C SER A 513 -8.55 -9.49 -49.78
N GLU A 514 -8.36 -8.40 -49.03
CA GLU A 514 -9.45 -7.58 -48.48
C GLU A 514 -9.04 -6.10 -48.42
N THR A 515 -10.01 -5.21 -48.59
CA THR A 515 -9.78 -3.75 -48.58
C THR A 515 -9.67 -3.26 -47.14
N LEU A 516 -8.44 -2.92 -46.73
CA LEU A 516 -8.13 -2.36 -45.41
C LEU A 516 -7.51 -0.97 -45.54
N HIS A 517 -7.80 -0.08 -44.59
CA HIS A 517 -7.08 1.18 -44.36
C HIS A 517 -5.67 0.94 -43.81
N ILE A 518 -5.50 -0.10 -42.98
CA ILE A 518 -4.23 -0.50 -42.37
C ILE A 518 -4.10 -2.03 -42.54
N PRO A 519 -3.01 -2.54 -43.15
CA PRO A 519 -2.83 -3.98 -43.33
C PRO A 519 -2.64 -4.70 -41.99
N VAL A 520 -3.06 -5.97 -41.94
CA VAL A 520 -2.70 -6.90 -40.87
C VAL A 520 -1.18 -7.11 -40.86
N GLY A 521 -0.57 -7.13 -39.68
CA GLY A 521 0.86 -7.36 -39.53
C GLY A 521 1.30 -8.75 -40.02
N GLU A 522 2.46 -8.81 -40.67
CA GLU A 522 2.92 -10.01 -41.40
C GLU A 522 3.43 -11.13 -40.49
N SER A 523 4.01 -10.80 -39.34
CA SER A 523 4.66 -11.75 -38.42
C SER A 523 3.95 -11.80 -37.07
N LEU A 524 3.31 -12.92 -36.75
CA LEU A 524 2.58 -13.14 -35.49
C LEU A 524 1.62 -11.97 -35.11
N PRO A 525 0.66 -11.60 -35.97
CA PRO A 525 -0.25 -10.50 -35.70
C PRO A 525 -1.07 -10.72 -34.42
N CYS A 526 -1.14 -9.69 -33.59
CA CYS A 526 -1.84 -9.72 -32.31
C CYS A 526 -3.34 -10.03 -32.46
N GLY A 527 -3.85 -11.03 -31.75
CA GLY A 527 -5.28 -11.41 -31.81
C GLY A 527 -6.28 -10.37 -31.27
N LEU A 528 -5.81 -9.22 -30.78
CA LEU A 528 -6.62 -8.12 -30.23
C LEU A 528 -6.65 -6.88 -31.15
N CYS A 529 -5.56 -6.61 -31.89
CA CYS A 529 -5.41 -5.43 -32.73
C CYS A 529 -4.76 -5.69 -34.11
N ALA A 530 -4.50 -6.95 -34.48
CA ALA A 530 -3.85 -7.40 -35.73
C ALA A 530 -2.48 -6.79 -36.08
N SER A 531 -1.90 -5.94 -35.24
CA SER A 531 -0.55 -5.40 -35.42
C SER A 531 0.52 -6.46 -35.08
N SER A 532 1.67 -6.40 -35.75
CA SER A 532 2.86 -7.22 -35.48
C SER A 532 3.98 -6.39 -34.82
N GLY A 533 4.93 -7.06 -34.17
CA GLY A 533 6.19 -6.46 -33.69
C GLY A 533 6.07 -5.42 -32.55
N LYS A 534 4.86 -5.12 -32.09
CA LYS A 534 4.61 -4.18 -30.99
C LYS A 534 4.85 -4.83 -29.63
N PRO A 535 5.78 -4.35 -28.79
CA PRO A 535 6.07 -4.95 -27.48
C PRO A 535 4.86 -4.90 -26.55
N GLU A 536 4.00 -3.88 -26.65
CA GLU A 536 2.75 -3.81 -25.90
C GLU A 536 1.76 -4.92 -26.30
N CYS A 537 1.90 -5.51 -27.49
CA CYS A 537 1.08 -6.62 -27.96
C CYS A 537 1.64 -8.00 -27.58
N GLU A 538 2.75 -8.06 -26.85
CA GLU A 538 3.23 -9.30 -26.25
C GLU A 538 2.18 -9.84 -25.25
N VAL A 539 2.12 -11.17 -25.13
CA VAL A 539 1.12 -11.88 -24.34
C VAL A 539 1.82 -12.85 -23.40
N ALA A 540 1.80 -12.54 -22.10
CA ALA A 540 2.30 -13.42 -21.06
C ALA A 540 1.15 -14.23 -20.43
N LEU A 541 1.41 -15.50 -20.09
CA LEU A 541 0.50 -16.35 -19.33
C LEU A 541 1.01 -16.49 -17.90
N LEU A 542 0.41 -15.74 -16.97
CA LEU A 542 0.76 -15.80 -15.55
C LEU A 542 -0.07 -16.89 -14.86
N THR A 543 0.60 -17.92 -14.35
CA THR A 543 -0.03 -18.94 -13.49
C THR A 543 0.15 -18.58 -12.02
N LYS A 544 -0.96 -18.36 -11.31
CA LYS A 544 -0.96 -18.05 -9.87
C LYS A 544 -1.79 -19.09 -9.12
N GLY A 545 -1.15 -20.18 -8.70
CA GLY A 545 -1.84 -21.36 -8.19
C GLY A 545 -2.53 -22.11 -9.33
N SER A 546 -3.82 -22.41 -9.20
CA SER A 546 -4.60 -23.13 -10.22
C SER A 546 -5.25 -22.22 -11.27
N THR A 547 -5.06 -20.90 -11.20
CA THR A 547 -5.64 -19.94 -12.15
C THR A 547 -4.58 -19.36 -13.08
N THR A 548 -4.83 -19.47 -14.39
CA THR A 548 -4.03 -18.82 -15.43
C THR A 548 -4.67 -17.51 -15.83
N HIS A 549 -3.89 -16.44 -15.79
CA HIS A 549 -4.26 -15.11 -16.24
C HIS A 549 -3.49 -14.77 -17.52
N VAL A 550 -4.13 -14.01 -18.40
CA VAL A 550 -3.43 -13.37 -19.53
C VAL A 550 -3.02 -11.98 -19.09
N GLU A 551 -1.75 -11.66 -19.28
CA GLU A 551 -1.23 -10.31 -19.19
C GLU A 551 -0.80 -9.87 -20.59
N THR A 552 -1.26 -8.68 -21.00
CA THR A 552 -0.87 -8.04 -22.25
C THR A 552 -1.18 -6.56 -22.15
N ASN A 553 -0.29 -5.72 -22.67
CA ASN A 553 -0.43 -4.26 -22.63
C ASN A 553 -1.13 -3.71 -23.89
N CYS A 554 -1.71 -4.59 -24.71
CA CYS A 554 -2.33 -4.22 -25.96
C CYS A 554 -3.49 -3.25 -25.69
N ALA A 555 -3.50 -2.07 -26.32
CA ALA A 555 -4.55 -1.07 -26.13
C ALA A 555 -5.97 -1.61 -26.45
N MET A 556 -6.08 -2.67 -27.26
CA MET A 556 -7.35 -3.31 -27.59
C MET A 556 -7.72 -4.49 -26.68
N VAL A 557 -6.97 -4.70 -25.58
CA VAL A 557 -7.23 -5.77 -24.62
C VAL A 557 -8.67 -5.77 -24.11
N VAL A 558 -9.14 -6.98 -23.89
CA VAL A 558 -10.43 -7.32 -23.28
C VAL A 558 -10.15 -8.44 -22.29
N ASN A 559 -10.81 -8.44 -21.13
CA ASN A 559 -10.53 -9.44 -20.09
C ASN A 559 -10.62 -10.88 -20.64
N ILE A 560 -9.48 -11.55 -20.70
CA ILE A 560 -9.37 -12.96 -21.14
C ILE A 560 -9.26 -13.82 -19.89
N THR A 561 -10.29 -14.63 -19.63
CA THR A 561 -10.26 -15.61 -18.54
C THR A 561 -10.03 -17.00 -19.10
N TYR A 562 -8.92 -17.62 -18.72
CA TYR A 562 -8.71 -19.05 -18.97
C TYR A 562 -9.47 -19.83 -17.90
N LYS A 563 -10.20 -20.86 -18.34
CA LYS A 563 -10.86 -21.87 -17.49
C LYS A 563 -10.39 -23.24 -17.96
N SER A 564 -10.50 -24.27 -17.12
CA SER A 564 -10.23 -25.65 -17.54
C SER A 564 -11.08 -25.99 -18.77
N ALA A 565 -10.43 -26.54 -19.80
CA ALA A 565 -11.11 -26.95 -21.03
C ALA A 565 -12.12 -28.10 -20.79
N GLU A 566 -11.97 -28.83 -19.69
CA GLU A 566 -12.84 -29.93 -19.27
C GLU A 566 -14.25 -29.46 -18.85
N HIS A 567 -14.45 -28.15 -18.61
CA HIS A 567 -15.68 -27.62 -18.01
C HIS A 567 -16.30 -26.50 -18.87
N GLY A 568 -16.84 -26.89 -20.03
CA GLY A 568 -17.74 -26.05 -20.82
C GLY A 568 -19.10 -25.82 -20.14
N SER A 569 -19.78 -24.73 -20.48
CA SER A 569 -21.16 -24.48 -20.06
C SER A 569 -22.13 -24.60 -21.25
N LYS A 570 -23.45 -24.70 -21.02
CA LYS A 570 -24.44 -24.68 -22.12
C LYS A 570 -24.42 -23.36 -22.92
N ALA A 571 -24.10 -22.24 -22.27
CA ALA A 571 -24.01 -20.92 -22.91
C ALA A 571 -22.64 -20.67 -23.58
N THR A 572 -21.60 -21.36 -23.09
CA THR A 572 -20.23 -21.29 -23.59
C THR A 572 -19.65 -22.71 -23.67
N PRO A 573 -20.09 -23.53 -24.65
CA PRO A 573 -19.54 -24.87 -24.84
C PRO A 573 -18.04 -24.75 -25.10
N CYS A 574 -17.22 -25.49 -24.36
CA CYS A 574 -15.78 -25.43 -24.56
C CYS A 574 -15.44 -26.07 -25.90
N ARG A 575 -15.05 -25.25 -26.88
CA ARG A 575 -14.64 -25.73 -28.22
C ARG A 575 -13.20 -26.25 -28.24
N ASN A 576 -12.46 -26.08 -27.14
CA ASN A 576 -11.12 -26.62 -26.91
C ASN A 576 -11.14 -27.93 -26.10
N VAL A 577 -12.25 -28.68 -26.08
CA VAL A 577 -12.18 -30.10 -25.70
C VAL A 577 -11.22 -30.76 -26.68
N PRO A 578 -10.13 -31.41 -26.22
CA PRO A 578 -9.25 -32.15 -27.11
C PRO A 578 -10.09 -33.17 -27.87
N VAL A 579 -10.04 -33.14 -29.20
CA VAL A 579 -10.67 -34.18 -30.00
C VAL A 579 -9.89 -35.46 -29.72
N VAL A 580 -10.44 -36.29 -28.82
CA VAL A 580 -9.85 -37.59 -28.48
C VAL A 580 -9.88 -38.41 -29.75
N CYS A 581 -8.74 -38.48 -30.42
CA CYS A 581 -8.61 -39.23 -31.66
C CYS A 581 -8.89 -40.70 -31.35
N LYS A 582 -10.01 -41.24 -31.84
CA LYS A 582 -10.40 -42.64 -31.59
C LYS A 582 -9.40 -43.65 -32.19
N LEU A 583 -8.49 -43.20 -33.05
CA LEU A 583 -7.38 -43.98 -33.60
C LEU A 583 -6.19 -44.08 -32.61
N CYS A 584 -6.14 -43.17 -31.63
CA CYS A 584 -5.12 -43.07 -30.58
C CYS A 584 -5.69 -43.59 -29.25
N TYR A 585 -6.04 -44.87 -29.18
CA TYR A 585 -6.31 -45.54 -27.90
C TYR A 585 -5.04 -45.55 -27.02
N PRO A 586 -5.16 -45.47 -25.68
CA PRO A 586 -4.09 -44.94 -24.82
C PRO A 586 -2.97 -45.93 -24.45
N ASP A 587 -3.10 -47.22 -24.72
CA ASP A 587 -2.27 -48.24 -24.05
C ASP A 587 -0.96 -48.62 -24.77
N GLU A 588 -0.79 -48.26 -26.04
CA GLU A 588 0.50 -48.44 -26.76
C GLU A 588 0.83 -47.23 -27.65
N PRO A 589 2.07 -46.70 -27.59
CA PRO A 589 2.52 -45.62 -28.47
C PRO A 589 2.67 -46.17 -29.90
N ARG A 590 1.63 -45.98 -30.72
CA ARG A 590 1.69 -46.29 -32.15
C ARG A 590 2.76 -45.42 -32.83
N PRO A 591 3.52 -45.95 -33.80
CA PRO A 591 4.40 -45.13 -34.63
C PRO A 591 3.59 -44.01 -35.29
N GLU A 592 4.15 -42.80 -35.30
CA GLU A 592 3.54 -41.64 -35.95
C GLU A 592 3.24 -41.95 -37.42
N TYR A 593 2.05 -41.59 -37.90
CA TYR A 593 1.66 -41.88 -39.28
C TYR A 593 2.40 -40.97 -40.28
N ALA A 594 2.60 -41.47 -41.49
CA ALA A 594 3.26 -40.75 -42.57
C ALA A 594 2.54 -39.42 -42.85
N SER A 595 3.31 -38.33 -42.86
CA SER A 595 2.84 -36.99 -43.17
C SER A 595 3.86 -36.25 -44.04
N PRO A 596 3.53 -35.10 -44.64
CA PRO A 596 4.51 -34.31 -45.39
C PRO A 596 5.74 -33.88 -44.58
N LEU A 597 5.62 -33.84 -43.24
CA LEU A 597 6.72 -33.51 -42.31
C LEU A 597 7.41 -34.75 -41.72
N ASN A 598 6.77 -35.92 -41.78
CA ASN A 598 7.35 -37.21 -41.41
C ASN A 598 7.03 -38.27 -42.49
N PRO A 599 7.75 -38.28 -43.63
CA PRO A 599 7.50 -39.25 -44.71
C PRO A 599 7.90 -40.69 -44.33
N GLY A 600 8.63 -40.89 -43.24
CA GLY A 600 9.02 -42.21 -42.71
C GLY A 600 8.02 -42.82 -41.72
N GLY A 601 6.90 -42.14 -41.43
CA GLY A 601 5.87 -42.61 -40.53
C GLY A 601 5.13 -43.86 -41.03
N ALA A 602 4.35 -44.49 -40.15
CA ALA A 602 3.52 -45.63 -40.51
C ALA A 602 2.45 -45.24 -41.56
N ARG A 603 2.11 -46.14 -42.49
CA ARG A 603 0.99 -45.87 -43.40
C ARG A 603 -0.33 -45.82 -42.61
N LEU A 604 -1.21 -44.88 -42.95
CA LEU A 604 -2.58 -44.91 -42.42
C LEU A 604 -3.26 -46.23 -42.81
N PRO A 605 -4.09 -46.84 -41.94
CA PRO A 605 -4.90 -47.99 -42.30
C PRO A 605 -5.84 -47.65 -43.46
N HIS A 606 -5.98 -48.57 -44.43
CA HIS A 606 -6.77 -48.34 -45.64
C HIS A 606 -8.23 -47.94 -45.34
N GLU A 607 -8.84 -48.57 -44.33
CA GLU A 607 -10.19 -48.25 -43.84
C GLU A 607 -10.32 -46.80 -43.37
N VAL A 608 -9.29 -46.27 -42.68
CA VAL A 608 -9.27 -44.88 -42.22
C VAL A 608 -9.12 -43.94 -43.42
N TRP A 609 -8.26 -44.29 -44.38
CA TRP A 609 -8.07 -43.50 -45.59
C TRP A 609 -9.35 -43.43 -46.45
N GLU A 610 -10.03 -44.56 -46.68
CA GLU A 610 -11.35 -44.57 -47.34
C GLU A 610 -12.38 -43.75 -46.55
N SER A 611 -12.40 -43.82 -45.21
CA SER A 611 -13.31 -43.01 -44.38
C SER A 611 -12.99 -41.49 -44.36
N MET A 612 -11.80 -41.10 -44.82
CA MET A 612 -11.35 -39.70 -44.94
C MET A 612 -11.43 -39.18 -46.38
N LYS A 613 -11.90 -40.01 -47.31
CA LYS A 613 -12.10 -39.67 -48.72
C LYS A 613 -13.30 -38.74 -48.84
N VAL A 614 -13.04 -37.50 -49.23
CA VAL A 614 -14.09 -36.52 -49.55
C VAL A 614 -14.72 -36.97 -50.87
N GLU A 615 -16.05 -37.12 -50.91
CA GLU A 615 -16.72 -37.48 -52.16
C GLU A 615 -16.75 -36.29 -53.13
N GLU A 616 -16.79 -36.56 -54.45
CA GLU A 616 -16.81 -35.50 -55.48
C GLU A 616 -17.98 -34.50 -55.28
N ALA A 617 -19.09 -34.95 -54.70
CA ALA A 617 -20.22 -34.09 -54.32
C ALA A 617 -19.88 -33.14 -53.15
N GLU A 618 -19.11 -33.59 -52.15
CA GLU A 618 -18.62 -32.74 -51.07
C GLU A 618 -17.51 -31.79 -51.55
N GLU A 619 -16.58 -32.25 -52.41
CA GLU A 619 -15.56 -31.40 -53.01
C GLU A 619 -16.18 -30.23 -53.81
N LEU A 620 -17.25 -30.52 -54.56
CA LEU A 620 -18.03 -29.53 -55.30
C LEU A 620 -18.77 -28.56 -54.35
N ALA A 621 -19.36 -29.07 -53.26
CA ALA A 621 -20.04 -28.24 -52.25
C ALA A 621 -19.07 -27.34 -51.46
N LEU A 622 -17.82 -27.79 -51.27
CA LEU A 622 -16.73 -27.04 -50.65
C LEU A 622 -16.02 -26.08 -51.63
N GLY A 623 -16.37 -26.12 -52.92
CA GLY A 623 -15.79 -25.26 -53.96
C GLY A 623 -14.32 -25.56 -54.27
N ILE A 624 -13.87 -26.80 -54.05
CA ILE A 624 -12.49 -27.22 -54.33
C ILE A 624 -12.32 -27.32 -55.86
N PRO A 625 -11.40 -26.55 -56.49
CA PRO A 625 -11.22 -26.64 -57.93
C PRO A 625 -10.64 -28.01 -58.32
N LYS A 626 -11.19 -28.67 -59.35
CA LYS A 626 -10.68 -30.00 -59.79
C LYS A 626 -9.19 -30.02 -60.14
N VAL A 627 -8.63 -28.90 -60.59
CA VAL A 627 -7.19 -28.71 -60.86
C VAL A 627 -6.32 -28.65 -59.60
N SER A 628 -6.92 -28.47 -58.42
CA SER A 628 -6.24 -28.44 -57.12
C SER A 628 -6.24 -29.80 -56.43
N ILE A 629 -7.03 -30.76 -56.92
CA ILE A 629 -7.01 -32.15 -56.46
C ILE A 629 -5.78 -32.81 -57.10
N PRO A 630 -4.75 -33.21 -56.33
CA PRO A 630 -3.63 -33.94 -56.91
C PRO A 630 -4.14 -35.23 -57.53
N ALA A 631 -3.62 -35.59 -58.71
CA ALA A 631 -3.97 -36.86 -59.36
C ALA A 631 -3.82 -38.00 -58.33
N VAL A 632 -4.89 -38.79 -58.19
CA VAL A 632 -4.99 -39.87 -57.20
C VAL A 632 -3.68 -40.67 -57.18
N PHE A 633 -3.16 -40.96 -55.99
CA PHE A 633 -2.00 -41.86 -55.83
C PHE A 633 -2.33 -43.20 -56.47
N ALA A 634 -1.94 -43.37 -57.73
CA ALA A 634 -2.38 -44.46 -58.56
C ALA A 634 -1.87 -45.79 -58.01
N GLU A 635 -2.81 -46.66 -57.67
CA GLU A 635 -2.64 -48.11 -57.52
C GLU A 635 -1.33 -48.55 -56.87
N ILE A 636 -1.11 -48.15 -55.61
CA ILE A 636 -0.24 -48.93 -54.73
C ILE A 636 -0.97 -50.25 -54.45
N ALA A 637 -0.75 -51.24 -55.33
CA ALA A 637 -1.33 -52.56 -55.23
C ALA A 637 -1.17 -53.11 -53.80
N ALA A 638 -2.24 -53.69 -53.26
CA ALA A 638 -2.21 -54.30 -51.94
C ALA A 638 -1.07 -55.34 -51.89
N PRO A 639 -0.16 -55.29 -50.91
CA PRO A 639 0.91 -56.26 -50.82
C PRO A 639 0.31 -57.64 -50.56
N ASN A 640 0.58 -58.59 -51.46
CA ASN A 640 0.09 -59.96 -51.33
C ASN A 640 0.44 -60.53 -49.95
N GLU A 641 -0.58 -60.94 -49.18
CA GLU A 641 -0.42 -61.63 -47.90
C GLU A 641 0.13 -63.04 -48.14
N GLY A 642 1.45 -63.14 -48.28
CA GLY A 642 2.12 -64.36 -48.71
C GLY A 642 3.60 -64.43 -48.35
N VAL A 643 3.98 -63.99 -47.15
CA VAL A 643 5.33 -64.21 -46.61
C VAL A 643 5.26 -64.81 -45.21
N ASP A 644 5.87 -65.99 -45.09
CA ASP A 644 5.87 -66.84 -43.90
C ASP A 644 6.51 -66.17 -42.67
N ARG A 645 5.86 -66.30 -41.51
CA ARG A 645 6.34 -65.80 -40.21
C ARG A 645 7.10 -66.89 -39.46
N SER A 646 8.24 -67.30 -40.00
CA SER A 646 9.21 -68.15 -39.29
C SER A 646 10.57 -67.46 -39.18
N ASN A 647 11.21 -67.59 -38.01
CA ASN A 647 12.53 -67.07 -37.61
C ASN A 647 12.67 -65.56 -37.30
N VAL A 648 12.43 -65.19 -36.04
CA VAL A 648 13.19 -64.11 -35.38
C VAL A 648 13.85 -64.68 -34.12
N VAL A 649 15.16 -64.86 -34.17
CA VAL A 649 15.98 -65.39 -33.06
C VAL A 649 16.17 -64.32 -31.99
N GLY A 650 15.88 -64.67 -30.73
CA GLY A 650 15.95 -63.74 -29.61
C GLY A 650 17.39 -63.32 -29.24
N ARG A 651 17.60 -62.02 -29.02
CA ARG A 651 18.78 -61.48 -28.33
C ARG A 651 18.38 -60.97 -26.94
N LYS A 652 18.83 -61.67 -25.90
CA LYS A 652 18.76 -61.20 -24.50
C LYS A 652 19.55 -59.89 -24.36
N ARG A 653 18.95 -58.85 -23.80
CA ARG A 653 19.67 -57.62 -23.39
C ARG A 653 19.65 -57.50 -21.86
N ALA A 654 20.81 -57.15 -21.29
CA ALA A 654 21.06 -57.28 -19.86
C ALA A 654 20.27 -56.27 -19.00
N LYS A 655 19.82 -56.73 -17.83
CA LYS A 655 19.08 -55.97 -16.83
C LYS A 655 20.05 -55.17 -15.97
N LYS A 656 19.99 -53.83 -16.02
CA LYS A 656 20.76 -52.96 -15.12
C LYS A 656 19.79 -52.25 -14.17
N ASN A 657 19.69 -52.76 -12.95
CA ASN A 657 18.94 -52.11 -11.88
C ASN A 657 19.63 -50.78 -11.51
N ASN A 658 18.86 -49.73 -11.27
CA ASN A 658 19.24 -48.68 -10.33
C ASN A 658 17.97 -48.23 -9.60
N VAL A 659 17.95 -48.50 -8.29
CA VAL A 659 16.88 -48.09 -7.38
C VAL A 659 17.35 -46.80 -6.70
N ALA A 660 16.54 -45.74 -6.81
CA ALA A 660 16.71 -44.53 -6.02
C ALA A 660 15.36 -44.15 -5.41
N THR A 661 15.20 -44.42 -4.12
CA THR A 661 13.97 -44.16 -3.36
C THR A 661 13.97 -42.75 -2.78
N GLY A 662 12.95 -41.95 -3.11
CA GLY A 662 12.63 -40.66 -2.48
C GLY A 662 11.21 -40.67 -1.91
N PRO A 663 10.93 -40.11 -0.72
CA PRO A 663 9.71 -40.39 0.02
C PRO A 663 8.49 -39.58 -0.45
N ARG A 664 7.42 -40.30 -0.79
CA ARG A 664 6.11 -39.73 -1.17
C ARG A 664 5.26 -39.48 0.09
N LYS A 665 5.11 -38.21 0.50
CA LYS A 665 4.21 -37.84 1.62
C LYS A 665 2.76 -38.13 1.23
N THR A 666 2.08 -38.98 2.00
CA THR A 666 0.63 -39.23 1.88
C THR A 666 -0.10 -38.57 3.05
N SER A 667 -1.19 -37.87 2.74
CA SER A 667 -2.05 -37.19 3.70
C SER A 667 -3.07 -38.17 4.29
N LYS A 668 -2.95 -38.49 5.59
CA LYS A 668 -4.02 -39.17 6.33
C LYS A 668 -5.08 -38.15 6.76
N LYS A 669 -6.30 -38.33 6.26
CA LYS A 669 -7.50 -37.67 6.77
C LYS A 669 -8.08 -38.57 7.86
N VAL A 670 -8.04 -38.13 9.11
CA VAL A 670 -8.69 -38.83 10.24
C VAL A 670 -10.11 -38.31 10.38
N VAL A 671 -11.06 -39.23 10.57
CA VAL A 671 -12.44 -38.93 10.96
C VAL A 671 -12.58 -39.32 12.43
N SER A 672 -12.93 -38.34 13.25
CA SER A 672 -13.43 -38.47 14.63
C SER A 672 -14.07 -37.13 15.00
#